data_AF-A0A1A8WDU2-F1
#
_entry.id   AF-A0A1A8WDU2-F1
#
_cell.length_a   1.000
_cell.length_b   1.000
_cell.length_c   1.000
_cell.angle_alpha   90.00
_cell.angle_beta   90.00
_cell.angle_gamma   90.00
#
_symmetry.space_group_name_H-M   'P 1'
#
loop_
_entity.id
_entity.type
_entity.pdbx_description
1 polymer ?
#
loop_
_entity_poly.entity_id
_entity_poly.type
_entity_poly.pdbx_seq_one_letter_code
_entity_poly.pdbx_strand_id
1 'polypeptide(L)'
;MLPLHEKTLNGKTRKYKNLTHSNDNKCSKSFFTNDKTRNVYKENIKRDYRKSRATLDATCAIAPGEEMEDEVEEKEDLKVIKFLKIYINKSAKQRILINTIILFLFLLIVYISFLRIDNIRTVYLIGLALYSIYFLLFSLYMLSTILNDEYEVYNTVKRDDLMSDNITHERQLNILNKNEVANSQQMNRHGNALSHGYGASIPLKDSQYRIKHKLEEKNYTKGRDAVEGTNPSSPVKGSAHEQGIPTNRSSYRSISMSENGNDKKKSPHGKNIVEVRKGGNTKRAGACNEGVGESNEDSEAFEGYDMFTFDSIAKPIREGAEGFFAVQYNSIFRISLLFSLLIFLLYIMRGDYTKLPQEKSVRMKHVSDKSVVISPCAYGLITAVSFLLGAICSSIAGYNGIYVAVRANVKVAKAATYSYNKALITCFRSGAVSAIVNVSLAILGICILLLFVSVLYPSLAFTKHPLLIVGYGFGASLVAMLYQLAGGIYTKAADIGADLVGKIERHIPEDDARNPAVIADLVGDNVGDCAGQCADLFESISAEIIASMILGGNLCVNGIISEKSASYFVLFPLFVHSMDLLVSTIGVYLVYTSSNDEWNGSKRNREAYYKGANEKIEKVEKAKKADKAEYGKKHTYSSNDIKTCFYEKSRATKNMNSKEVDLLLCENYADDHDHYDQFDYNYEYDDKIKSENLESPLKVMLKAYFFICLLSITGFSLLCRILFSLDEERGKNYTWAYFSLCGLVGMTCSYLFVILTRYYTDYSYPKVKKIAHASLSGPATNIIAGLYVGLESTFFPVIVISISLLLSYYLGIKGNITGDSGVINGLYGTSVATMGMLSTAVFILSMSNFGPIADNAGGIVEMSKQPEYVRIITDKLDAVGNVTKANTKGFSVGSAALACFLLFSAFLSEVSIYSKTPLQTVDIAIPEVFIGGILGSVVVFLFAAWSLDAVGNTAEEVLNEVRRQFNEHPGILTYKEKPDYHTCVAIISRRALSETVKPGLLGIFAPIIVGMLFKYIGFLQNNQLLGAQVIASFIMFSTSTGILMALFLNNAGGAWDNAKKYIESGFYGGKNSPAHVSSVIGDTVGDPCKDTAGPSIHVLIKLISTITMVMTPLIASTATE
;
A
#
# COMPACT_ATOMS: atom_id res chain seq x y z
N MET A 1 45.91 -39.18 18.77
CA MET A 1 47.38 -39.13 18.53
C MET A 1 47.64 -38.09 17.46
N LEU A 2 48.72 -37.31 17.42
CA LEU A 2 49.69 -36.79 18.42
C LEU A 2 50.18 -35.41 17.85
N PRO A 3 50.77 -34.48 18.64
CA PRO A 3 50.43 -33.05 18.55
C PRO A 3 51.65 -32.13 18.30
N LEU A 4 51.70 -30.96 18.98
CA LEU A 4 52.84 -30.04 19.21
C LEU A 4 53.10 -28.97 18.14
N HIS A 5 53.57 -27.74 18.47
CA HIS A 5 53.37 -26.87 19.64
C HIS A 5 53.75 -25.42 19.23
N GLU A 6 53.44 -24.43 20.06
CA GLU A 6 53.86 -23.03 19.89
C GLU A 6 55.40 -22.82 19.82
N LYS A 7 55.84 -21.69 19.25
CA LYS A 7 56.88 -20.83 19.88
C LYS A 7 57.01 -19.40 19.30
N THR A 8 56.64 -18.44 20.14
CA THR A 8 57.32 -17.15 20.44
C THR A 8 58.20 -16.44 19.39
N LEU A 9 57.73 -15.24 18.99
CA LEU A 9 58.36 -13.91 19.16
C LEU A 9 59.81 -13.58 18.70
N ASN A 10 59.89 -12.40 18.07
CA ASN A 10 61.00 -11.43 18.04
C ASN A 10 62.34 -11.82 17.39
N GLY A 11 62.71 -11.09 16.32
CA GLY A 11 63.98 -11.25 15.61
C GLY A 11 65.04 -10.18 15.96
N LYS A 12 66.27 -10.41 15.48
CA LYS A 12 67.32 -9.38 15.34
C LYS A 12 68.35 -9.76 14.27
N THR A 13 68.48 -8.89 13.26
CA THR A 13 69.71 -8.53 12.51
C THR A 13 70.82 -9.55 12.16
N ARG A 14 71.21 -9.49 10.87
CA ARG A 14 72.58 -9.46 10.28
C ARG A 14 73.32 -10.75 9.84
N LYS A 15 73.58 -10.76 8.51
CA LYS A 15 74.88 -10.92 7.79
C LYS A 15 75.43 -12.31 7.40
N TYR A 16 75.76 -12.39 6.08
CA TYR A 16 76.74 -13.28 5.38
C TYR A 16 76.45 -14.80 5.32
N LYS A 17 77.09 -15.63 4.45
CA LYS A 17 77.45 -15.49 3.00
C LYS A 17 78.03 -16.83 2.45
N ASN A 18 77.34 -17.46 1.49
CA ASN A 18 77.81 -18.46 0.49
C ASN A 18 78.35 -19.85 0.96
N LEU A 19 78.47 -20.76 -0.04
CA LEU A 19 79.25 -22.03 -0.11
C LEU A 19 78.65 -23.27 0.61
N THR A 20 78.54 -24.48 0.02
CA THR A 20 78.58 -24.95 -1.40
C THR A 20 78.08 -26.41 -1.55
N HIS A 21 77.76 -26.84 -2.79
CA HIS A 21 77.74 -28.24 -3.31
C HIS A 21 76.76 -29.25 -2.64
N SER A 22 75.81 -29.92 -3.35
CA SER A 22 75.93 -30.98 -4.38
C SER A 22 76.57 -32.28 -3.85
N ASN A 23 76.07 -33.49 -4.05
CA ASN A 23 74.99 -34.03 -4.93
C ASN A 23 74.34 -35.26 -4.19
N ASP A 24 73.42 -36.10 -4.69
CA ASP A 24 73.23 -36.62 -6.05
C ASP A 24 71.88 -37.34 -6.28
N ASN A 25 71.42 -37.37 -7.54
CA ASN A 25 70.65 -38.42 -8.24
C ASN A 25 69.56 -39.29 -7.55
N LYS A 26 68.31 -39.18 -8.04
CA LYS A 26 67.71 -40.13 -9.02
C LYS A 26 66.26 -39.77 -9.42
N CYS A 27 65.95 -39.69 -10.73
CA CYS A 27 64.58 -39.78 -11.26
C CYS A 27 64.56 -40.04 -12.78
N SER A 28 63.78 -41.02 -13.26
CA SER A 28 63.51 -41.20 -14.70
C SER A 28 62.31 -42.14 -15.01
N LYS A 29 61.18 -41.58 -15.49
CA LYS A 29 60.15 -42.17 -16.40
C LYS A 29 59.44 -43.48 -15.96
N SER A 30 58.16 -43.76 -16.24
CA SER A 30 56.98 -43.08 -16.85
C SER A 30 55.75 -44.02 -16.65
N PHE A 31 54.51 -43.84 -17.13
CA PHE A 31 53.84 -42.96 -18.11
C PHE A 31 52.32 -42.92 -17.79
N PHE A 32 51.57 -41.92 -18.28
CA PHE A 32 50.11 -41.66 -18.07
C PHE A 32 49.71 -41.28 -16.63
N THR A 33 48.71 -40.43 -16.36
CA THR A 33 47.73 -39.74 -17.24
C THR A 33 47.46 -38.29 -16.77
N ASN A 34 46.84 -37.49 -17.66
CA ASN A 34 46.04 -36.27 -17.41
C ASN A 34 46.65 -34.87 -17.15
N ASP A 35 45.83 -33.89 -17.57
CA ASP A 35 45.67 -32.48 -17.21
C ASP A 35 46.84 -31.48 -17.34
N LYS A 36 46.90 -30.88 -18.54
CA LYS A 36 47.73 -29.70 -18.88
C LYS A 36 47.06 -28.39 -18.46
N THR A 37 47.59 -27.71 -17.44
CA THR A 37 47.36 -26.27 -17.25
C THR A 37 48.26 -25.43 -18.17
N ARG A 38 47.78 -25.07 -19.37
CA ARG A 38 48.15 -23.85 -20.15
C ARG A 38 47.46 -23.81 -21.52
N ASN A 39 46.62 -22.79 -21.74
CA ASN A 39 46.32 -22.07 -23.01
C ASN A 39 44.84 -21.62 -23.12
N VAL A 40 44.37 -20.74 -22.22
CA VAL A 40 43.10 -20.00 -22.41
C VAL A 40 43.31 -18.53 -22.04
N TYR A 41 43.99 -17.78 -22.92
CA TYR A 41 44.17 -16.33 -22.77
C TYR A 41 44.38 -15.61 -24.12
N LYS A 42 43.65 -16.02 -25.18
CA LYS A 42 43.74 -15.35 -26.49
C LYS A 42 42.56 -15.51 -27.48
N GLU A 43 41.37 -15.96 -27.06
CA GLU A 43 40.30 -16.33 -28.02
C GLU A 43 38.89 -15.71 -27.79
N ASN A 44 38.69 -14.83 -26.80
CA ASN A 44 37.39 -14.22 -26.49
C ASN A 44 37.21 -12.75 -26.97
N ILE A 45 37.96 -12.30 -27.98
CA ILE A 45 37.76 -10.97 -28.61
C ILE A 45 37.70 -11.14 -30.14
N LYS A 46 36.66 -11.85 -30.63
CA LYS A 46 36.35 -11.94 -32.08
C LYS A 46 34.99 -12.49 -32.51
N ARG A 47 34.03 -12.75 -31.59
CA ARG A 47 32.70 -13.32 -31.96
C ARG A 47 31.58 -12.29 -32.13
N ASP A 48 31.57 -11.20 -31.37
CA ASP A 48 30.37 -10.35 -31.24
C ASP A 48 30.24 -9.22 -32.29
N TYR A 49 31.00 -9.29 -33.39
CA TYR A 49 30.98 -8.32 -34.50
C TYR A 49 30.46 -8.92 -35.82
N ARG A 50 29.67 -10.02 -35.75
CA ARG A 50 29.23 -10.80 -36.93
C ARG A 50 27.73 -11.10 -37.03
N LYS A 51 26.87 -10.36 -36.33
CA LYS A 51 25.41 -10.40 -36.53
C LYS A 51 24.73 -9.07 -36.91
N SER A 52 25.45 -7.94 -36.92
CA SER A 52 24.91 -6.63 -37.32
C SER A 52 25.33 -6.21 -38.73
N ARG A 53 25.08 -7.07 -39.74
CA ARG A 53 25.18 -6.69 -41.16
C ARG A 53 24.45 -7.69 -42.08
N ALA A 54 23.13 -7.59 -42.11
CA ALA A 54 22.28 -8.27 -43.09
C ALA A 54 21.52 -7.18 -43.88
N THR A 55 22.16 -6.63 -44.91
CA THR A 55 21.59 -5.55 -45.72
C THR A 55 22.01 -5.65 -47.19
N LEU A 56 20.98 -5.77 -48.04
CA LEU A 56 20.90 -5.56 -49.50
C LEU A 56 21.51 -6.62 -50.45
N ASP A 57 20.81 -6.73 -51.59
CA ASP A 57 21.11 -7.30 -52.91
C ASP A 57 21.51 -8.79 -53.01
N ALA A 58 20.89 -9.65 -53.84
CA ALA A 58 19.69 -9.59 -54.70
C ALA A 58 19.14 -11.04 -54.87
N THR A 59 17.96 -11.40 -55.44
CA THR A 59 17.32 -10.94 -56.69
C THR A 59 15.83 -11.36 -56.75
N CYS A 60 15.05 -10.71 -57.62
CA CYS A 60 13.60 -10.77 -57.87
C CYS A 60 12.82 -12.11 -57.78
N ALA A 61 11.62 -12.04 -57.19
CA ALA A 61 10.39 -12.72 -57.64
C ALA A 61 9.14 -11.89 -57.21
N ILE A 62 8.00 -12.02 -57.93
CA ILE A 62 6.89 -11.05 -57.93
C ILE A 62 5.66 -11.56 -57.14
N ALA A 63 5.25 -10.81 -56.08
CA ALA A 63 3.89 -10.56 -55.54
C ALA A 63 2.89 -11.74 -55.26
N PRO A 64 1.74 -11.51 -54.57
CA PRO A 64 1.40 -10.52 -53.54
C PRO A 64 0.86 -11.13 -52.21
N GLY A 65 0.93 -10.34 -51.13
CA GLY A 65 0.20 -10.36 -49.84
C GLY A 65 -0.61 -11.57 -49.34
N GLU A 66 -0.36 -11.96 -48.08
CA GLU A 66 -1.29 -12.66 -47.19
C GLU A 66 -1.01 -12.27 -45.72
N GLU A 67 -1.99 -12.41 -44.83
CA GLU A 67 -1.92 -11.95 -43.42
C GLU A 67 -1.38 -13.04 -42.49
N MET A 68 -0.27 -12.81 -41.76
CA MET A 68 0.11 -13.57 -40.55
C MET A 68 1.38 -13.02 -39.86
N GLU A 69 1.26 -12.39 -38.68
CA GLU A 69 2.32 -12.40 -37.63
C GLU A 69 1.83 -11.90 -36.24
N ASP A 70 0.80 -12.54 -35.66
CA ASP A 70 0.28 -12.24 -34.30
C ASP A 70 0.34 -13.46 -33.32
N GLU A 71 0.81 -14.62 -33.79
CA GLU A 71 0.59 -15.93 -33.13
C GLU A 71 1.73 -16.42 -32.19
N VAL A 72 2.76 -15.60 -31.94
CA VAL A 72 4.04 -16.06 -31.37
C VAL A 72 4.21 -15.82 -29.86
N GLU A 73 3.61 -14.78 -29.26
CA GLU A 73 3.83 -14.47 -27.82
C GLU A 73 3.00 -15.30 -26.82
N GLU A 74 1.79 -15.79 -27.15
CA GLU A 74 0.87 -16.38 -26.15
C GLU A 74 1.14 -17.89 -25.79
N LYS A 75 2.38 -18.39 -25.83
CA LYS A 75 2.65 -19.85 -25.82
C LYS A 75 3.32 -20.51 -24.58
N GLU A 76 3.94 -19.78 -23.64
CA GLU A 76 4.57 -20.44 -22.45
C GLU A 76 3.86 -20.25 -21.09
N ASP A 77 2.94 -19.30 -20.93
CA ASP A 77 2.12 -19.09 -19.69
C ASP A 77 1.06 -20.20 -19.41
N LEU A 78 1.19 -21.35 -20.07
CA LEU A 78 0.09 -22.27 -20.36
C LEU A 78 -0.07 -23.41 -19.35
N LYS A 79 -0.77 -23.12 -18.24
CA LYS A 79 -1.77 -24.03 -17.64
C LYS A 79 -2.65 -23.39 -16.57
N VAL A 80 -2.05 -22.84 -15.51
CA VAL A 80 -2.80 -22.28 -14.37
C VAL A 80 -3.61 -21.05 -14.79
N ILE A 81 -2.98 -20.17 -15.59
CA ILE A 81 -3.65 -19.01 -16.18
C ILE A 81 -4.83 -19.42 -17.06
N LYS A 82 -4.77 -20.54 -17.79
CA LYS A 82 -5.93 -21.03 -18.57
C LYS A 82 -7.12 -21.39 -17.69
N PHE A 83 -6.93 -21.98 -16.50
CA PHE A 83 -8.06 -22.23 -15.58
C PHE A 83 -8.65 -20.92 -15.03
N LEU A 84 -7.81 -19.95 -14.63
CA LEU A 84 -8.30 -18.63 -14.19
C LEU A 84 -9.03 -17.91 -15.33
N LYS A 85 -8.46 -17.82 -16.53
CA LYS A 85 -9.05 -17.19 -17.73
C LYS A 85 -10.40 -17.85 -18.08
N ILE A 86 -10.52 -19.18 -17.98
CA ILE A 86 -11.80 -19.91 -18.14
C ILE A 86 -12.81 -19.60 -17.02
N TYR A 87 -12.39 -19.52 -15.75
CA TYR A 87 -13.29 -19.23 -14.63
C TYR A 87 -13.77 -17.77 -14.64
N ILE A 88 -12.86 -16.83 -14.92
CA ILE A 88 -13.13 -15.39 -15.02
C ILE A 88 -14.11 -15.12 -16.16
N ASN A 89 -13.92 -15.73 -17.33
CA ASN A 89 -14.78 -15.52 -18.50
C ASN A 89 -16.18 -16.17 -18.37
N LYS A 90 -16.52 -16.83 -17.26
CA LYS A 90 -17.89 -17.31 -16.98
C LYS A 90 -18.74 -16.20 -16.37
N SER A 91 -20.03 -16.17 -16.74
CA SER A 91 -20.98 -15.19 -16.20
C SER A 91 -21.16 -15.36 -14.70
N ALA A 92 -21.49 -14.27 -13.98
CA ALA A 92 -21.58 -14.27 -12.52
C ALA A 92 -22.49 -15.39 -11.96
N LYS A 93 -23.63 -15.66 -12.61
CA LYS A 93 -24.53 -16.78 -12.26
C LYS A 93 -23.84 -18.16 -12.33
N GLN A 94 -23.00 -18.39 -13.34
CA GLN A 94 -22.22 -19.62 -13.47
C GLN A 94 -21.12 -19.70 -12.42
N ARG A 95 -20.42 -18.60 -12.11
CA ARG A 95 -19.38 -18.57 -11.07
C ARG A 95 -19.94 -18.87 -9.68
N ILE A 96 -21.09 -18.26 -9.34
CA ILE A 96 -21.84 -18.55 -8.11
C ILE A 96 -22.20 -20.04 -8.05
N LEU A 97 -22.83 -20.59 -9.11
CA LEU A 97 -23.23 -21.99 -9.16
C LEU A 97 -22.04 -22.95 -8.96
N ILE A 98 -20.90 -22.69 -9.59
CA ILE A 98 -19.67 -23.47 -9.40
C ILE A 98 -19.22 -23.44 -7.94
N ASN A 99 -19.16 -22.27 -7.31
CA ASN A 99 -18.72 -22.15 -5.92
C ASN A 99 -19.70 -22.82 -4.94
N THR A 100 -21.01 -22.74 -5.20
CA THR A 100 -22.04 -23.47 -4.41
C THR A 100 -21.88 -24.98 -4.55
N ILE A 101 -21.64 -25.51 -5.76
CA ILE A 101 -21.40 -26.94 -5.98
C ILE A 101 -20.12 -27.40 -5.26
N ILE A 102 -19.04 -26.61 -5.31
CA ILE A 102 -17.80 -26.92 -4.60
C ILE A 102 -17.99 -26.91 -3.08
N LEU A 103 -18.77 -25.96 -2.54
CA LEU A 103 -19.10 -25.93 -1.11
C LEU A 103 -19.84 -27.20 -0.67
N PHE A 104 -20.87 -27.64 -1.42
CA PHE A 104 -21.56 -28.90 -1.12
C PHE A 104 -20.65 -30.12 -1.26
N LEU A 105 -19.75 -30.14 -2.24
CA LEU A 105 -18.76 -31.21 -2.40
C LEU A 105 -17.79 -31.26 -1.21
N PHE A 106 -17.31 -30.12 -0.73
CA PHE A 106 -16.40 -30.05 0.42
C PHE A 106 -17.10 -30.46 1.72
N LEU A 107 -18.34 -30.02 1.94
CA LEU A 107 -19.17 -30.47 3.06
C LEU A 107 -19.41 -31.99 3.01
N LEU A 108 -19.64 -32.56 1.83
CA LEU A 108 -19.76 -34.00 1.62
C LEU A 108 -18.44 -34.74 1.92
N ILE A 109 -17.28 -34.21 1.51
CA ILE A 109 -15.97 -34.79 1.83
C ILE A 109 -15.70 -34.76 3.34
N VAL A 110 -16.05 -33.67 4.04
CA VAL A 110 -15.94 -33.59 5.51
C VAL A 110 -16.88 -34.60 6.19
N TYR A 111 -18.11 -34.73 5.72
CA TYR A 111 -19.08 -35.71 6.24
C TYR A 111 -18.62 -37.16 6.01
N ILE A 112 -18.11 -37.49 4.82
CA ILE A 112 -17.52 -38.81 4.54
C ILE A 112 -16.29 -39.05 5.41
N SER A 113 -15.44 -38.04 5.61
CA SER A 113 -14.27 -38.14 6.49
C SER A 113 -14.68 -38.42 7.95
N PHE A 114 -15.70 -37.72 8.45
CA PHE A 114 -16.30 -37.96 9.77
C PHE A 114 -16.85 -39.38 9.94
N LEU A 115 -17.40 -39.99 8.87
CA LEU A 115 -17.89 -41.37 8.87
C LEU A 115 -16.81 -42.44 8.62
N ARG A 116 -15.56 -42.05 8.32
CA ARG A 116 -14.50 -42.98 7.88
C ARG A 116 -13.19 -42.88 8.66
N ILE A 117 -12.97 -41.82 9.44
CA ILE A 117 -11.73 -41.56 10.16
C ILE A 117 -12.04 -41.43 11.66
N ASP A 118 -11.67 -42.44 12.45
CA ASP A 118 -11.91 -42.46 13.90
C ASP A 118 -11.22 -41.29 14.66
N ASN A 119 -10.14 -40.74 14.09
CA ASN A 119 -9.45 -39.59 14.65
C ASN A 119 -10.11 -38.27 14.23
N ILE A 120 -11.04 -37.79 15.06
CA ILE A 120 -11.78 -36.53 14.87
C ILE A 120 -10.86 -35.31 14.64
N ARG A 121 -9.62 -35.29 15.16
CA ARG A 121 -8.66 -34.19 14.93
C ARG A 121 -8.23 -34.11 13.47
N THR A 122 -8.01 -35.26 12.84
CA THR A 122 -7.71 -35.37 11.41
C THR A 122 -8.89 -34.87 10.57
N VAL A 123 -10.13 -35.18 10.98
CA VAL A 123 -11.35 -34.67 10.33
C VAL A 123 -11.46 -33.15 10.44
N TYR A 124 -11.15 -32.55 11.60
CA TYR A 124 -11.10 -31.10 11.75
C TYR A 124 -10.03 -30.45 10.85
N LEU A 125 -8.82 -31.01 10.78
CA LEU A 125 -7.75 -30.50 9.90
C LEU A 125 -8.11 -30.60 8.41
N ILE A 126 -8.77 -31.69 7.98
CA ILE A 126 -9.32 -31.82 6.62
C ILE A 126 -10.39 -30.75 6.36
N GLY A 127 -11.30 -30.53 7.32
CA GLY A 127 -12.32 -29.49 7.24
C GLY A 127 -11.75 -28.07 7.13
N LEU A 128 -10.75 -27.73 7.95
CA LEU A 128 -10.06 -26.44 7.94
C LEU A 128 -9.27 -26.21 6.63
N ALA A 129 -8.61 -27.24 6.10
CA ALA A 129 -7.93 -27.17 4.81
C ALA A 129 -8.92 -26.94 3.66
N LEU A 130 -10.04 -27.67 3.61
CA LEU A 130 -11.09 -27.48 2.60
C LEU A 130 -11.78 -26.12 2.74
N TYR A 131 -11.98 -25.63 3.96
CA TYR A 131 -12.51 -24.29 4.24
C TYR A 131 -11.59 -23.19 3.68
N SER A 132 -10.28 -23.32 3.91
CA SER A 132 -9.28 -22.40 3.36
C SER A 132 -9.26 -22.42 1.82
N ILE A 133 -9.34 -23.61 1.21
CA ILE A 133 -9.44 -23.74 -0.26
C ILE A 133 -10.73 -23.10 -0.79
N TYR A 134 -11.85 -23.21 -0.06
CA TYR A 134 -13.09 -22.52 -0.42
C TYR A 134 -12.94 -20.99 -0.36
N PHE A 135 -12.24 -20.43 0.64
CA PHE A 135 -11.99 -18.99 0.70
C PHE A 135 -11.00 -18.49 -0.37
N LEU A 136 -10.04 -19.32 -0.79
CA LEU A 136 -9.23 -19.05 -1.99
C LEU A 136 -10.08 -19.00 -3.27
N LEU A 137 -11.03 -19.92 -3.45
CA LEU A 137 -11.98 -19.89 -4.58
C LEU A 137 -12.99 -18.72 -4.48
N PHE A 138 -13.33 -18.28 -3.27
CA PHE A 138 -14.17 -17.10 -3.03
C PHE A 138 -13.45 -15.78 -3.34
N SER A 139 -12.17 -15.65 -2.96
CA SER A 139 -11.37 -14.47 -3.34
C SER A 139 -11.19 -14.36 -4.86
N LEU A 140 -10.97 -15.48 -5.57
CA LEU A 140 -10.98 -15.54 -7.04
C LEU A 140 -12.34 -15.13 -7.64
N TYR A 141 -13.47 -15.47 -6.99
CA TYR A 141 -14.79 -15.00 -7.39
C TYR A 141 -14.95 -13.48 -7.20
N MET A 142 -14.49 -12.92 -6.08
CA MET A 142 -14.52 -11.47 -5.85
C MET A 142 -13.64 -10.72 -6.85
N LEU A 143 -12.40 -11.18 -7.06
CA LEU A 143 -11.48 -10.62 -8.06
C LEU A 143 -12.05 -10.71 -9.47
N SER A 144 -12.59 -11.87 -9.86
CA SER A 144 -13.30 -12.03 -11.14
C SER A 144 -14.48 -11.07 -11.29
N THR A 145 -15.14 -10.68 -10.20
CA THR A 145 -16.26 -9.73 -10.25
C THR A 145 -15.76 -8.30 -10.40
N ILE A 146 -14.67 -7.92 -9.71
CA ILE A 146 -14.00 -6.61 -9.85
C ILE A 146 -13.45 -6.40 -11.26
N LEU A 147 -12.81 -7.42 -11.84
CA LEU A 147 -12.17 -7.31 -13.16
C LEU A 147 -13.17 -7.33 -14.33
N ASN A 148 -14.28 -8.08 -14.19
CA ASN A 148 -15.31 -8.21 -15.23
C ASN A 148 -16.43 -7.16 -15.18
N ASP A 149 -16.42 -6.21 -14.23
CA ASP A 149 -17.39 -5.11 -14.30
C ASP A 149 -17.19 -4.30 -15.60
N GLU A 150 -18.26 -4.17 -16.38
CA GLU A 150 -18.31 -3.68 -17.76
C GLU A 150 -18.12 -2.15 -17.83
N TYR A 151 -16.86 -1.69 -17.87
CA TYR A 151 -16.50 -0.26 -17.87
C TYR A 151 -15.61 0.19 -19.05
N GLU A 152 -15.54 -0.59 -20.14
CA GLU A 152 -14.72 -0.25 -21.33
C GLU A 152 -15.16 1.04 -22.03
N VAL A 153 -16.42 1.45 -21.87
CA VAL A 153 -17.01 2.68 -22.46
C VAL A 153 -16.30 3.96 -22.00
N TYR A 154 -15.59 3.94 -20.86
CA TYR A 154 -14.95 5.12 -20.27
C TYR A 154 -13.41 5.14 -20.43
N ASN A 155 -12.86 4.38 -21.38
CA ASN A 155 -11.39 4.32 -21.60
C ASN A 155 -10.77 5.67 -22.00
N THR A 156 -11.55 6.59 -22.57
CA THR A 156 -11.17 7.99 -22.82
C THR A 156 -12.38 8.90 -22.69
N VAL A 157 -12.34 9.92 -21.83
CA VAL A 157 -13.19 11.11 -22.03
C VAL A 157 -12.59 11.88 -23.19
N LYS A 158 -13.05 11.60 -24.41
CA LYS A 158 -12.57 12.32 -25.60
C LYS A 158 -12.93 13.79 -25.48
N ARG A 159 -11.91 14.66 -25.56
CA ARG A 159 -12.11 16.11 -25.67
C ARG A 159 -12.94 16.47 -26.93
N ASP A 160 -12.86 15.62 -27.95
CA ASP A 160 -13.70 15.66 -29.15
C ASP A 160 -15.19 15.68 -28.82
N ASP A 161 -15.69 14.91 -27.85
CA ASP A 161 -17.13 14.81 -27.56
C ASP A 161 -17.71 16.05 -26.86
N LEU A 162 -16.84 16.98 -26.44
CA LEU A 162 -17.23 18.33 -25.98
C LEU A 162 -17.15 19.39 -27.10
N MET A 163 -16.59 19.05 -28.27
CA MET A 163 -16.46 19.92 -29.45
C MET A 163 -17.31 19.46 -30.64
N SER A 164 -17.53 18.15 -30.79
CA SER A 164 -18.23 17.52 -31.90
C SER A 164 -19.74 17.77 -31.84
N ASP A 165 -20.32 17.86 -30.64
CA ASP A 165 -21.71 18.26 -30.44
C ASP A 165 -21.94 19.72 -30.90
N ASN A 166 -20.97 20.64 -30.70
CA ASN A 166 -21.06 22.00 -31.24
C ASN A 166 -21.02 22.02 -32.78
N ILE A 167 -20.06 21.30 -33.39
CA ILE A 167 -19.92 21.21 -34.86
C ILE A 167 -21.14 20.50 -35.49
N THR A 168 -21.73 19.52 -34.78
CA THR A 168 -22.94 18.82 -35.21
C THR A 168 -24.17 19.72 -35.09
N HIS A 169 -24.28 20.53 -34.03
CA HIS A 169 -25.35 21.51 -33.90
C HIS A 169 -25.24 22.64 -34.93
N GLU A 170 -24.04 23.14 -35.26
CA GLU A 170 -23.84 24.08 -36.37
C GLU A 170 -24.24 23.47 -37.72
N ARG A 171 -23.91 22.20 -37.98
CA ARG A 171 -24.39 21.50 -39.18
C ARG A 171 -25.92 21.36 -39.20
N GLN A 172 -26.55 21.03 -38.08
CA GLN A 172 -28.02 20.93 -38.01
C GLN A 172 -28.70 22.30 -38.13
N LEU A 173 -28.16 23.36 -37.53
CA LEU A 173 -28.64 24.74 -37.68
C LEU A 173 -28.49 25.24 -39.12
N ASN A 174 -27.38 24.91 -39.80
CA ASN A 174 -27.21 25.22 -41.22
C ASN A 174 -28.12 24.41 -42.15
N ILE A 175 -28.54 23.20 -41.75
CA ILE A 175 -29.56 22.42 -42.48
C ILE A 175 -30.96 22.99 -42.24
N LEU A 176 -31.30 23.39 -41.01
CA LEU A 176 -32.56 24.05 -40.67
C LEU A 176 -32.70 25.40 -41.38
N ASN A 177 -31.69 26.26 -41.32
CA ASN A 177 -31.67 27.55 -42.05
C ASN A 177 -31.81 27.35 -43.58
N LYS A 178 -31.19 26.33 -44.16
CA LYS A 178 -31.39 26.00 -45.60
C LYS A 178 -32.83 25.55 -45.90
N ASN A 179 -33.47 24.82 -44.99
CA ASN A 179 -34.86 24.39 -45.16
C ASN A 179 -35.86 25.56 -44.98
N GLU A 180 -35.60 26.51 -44.07
CA GLU A 180 -36.43 27.73 -43.98
C GLU A 180 -36.28 28.61 -45.22
N VAL A 181 -35.05 28.80 -45.73
CA VAL A 181 -34.83 29.54 -46.99
C VAL A 181 -35.51 28.85 -48.17
N ALA A 182 -35.46 27.51 -48.27
CA ALA A 182 -36.16 26.76 -49.31
C ALA A 182 -37.69 26.93 -49.23
N ASN A 183 -38.29 26.79 -48.04
CA ASN A 183 -39.72 26.98 -47.82
C ASN A 183 -40.17 28.43 -48.12
N SER A 184 -39.32 29.42 -47.86
CA SER A 184 -39.61 30.83 -48.18
C SER A 184 -39.78 31.09 -49.69
N GLN A 185 -39.18 30.27 -50.56
CA GLN A 185 -39.28 30.42 -52.02
C GLN A 185 -40.43 29.62 -52.65
N GLN A 186 -40.94 28.56 -52.01
CA GLN A 186 -42.08 27.80 -52.54
C GLN A 186 -43.44 28.45 -52.27
N MET A 187 -43.58 29.28 -51.24
CA MET A 187 -44.88 29.85 -50.83
C MET A 187 -45.46 30.92 -51.78
N ASN A 188 -44.89 31.08 -52.98
CA ASN A 188 -45.29 32.09 -53.97
C ASN A 188 -45.66 31.50 -55.35
N ARG A 189 -45.96 30.19 -55.42
CA ARG A 189 -46.49 29.54 -56.64
C ARG A 189 -47.62 28.55 -56.33
N HIS A 190 -48.68 28.65 -57.12
CA HIS A 190 -49.81 27.71 -57.25
C HIS A 190 -50.77 27.59 -56.04
N GLY A 191 -51.78 28.47 -56.03
CA GLY A 191 -53.12 28.02 -55.63
C GLY A 191 -53.90 27.59 -56.87
N ASN A 192 -54.41 26.34 -56.91
CA ASN A 192 -55.61 25.92 -57.65
C ASN A 192 -55.93 24.42 -57.44
N ALA A 193 -57.19 24.05 -57.71
CA ALA A 193 -57.68 22.69 -58.01
C ALA A 193 -57.50 21.57 -56.95
N LEU A 194 -58.45 21.55 -56.01
CA LEU A 194 -59.30 20.41 -55.62
C LEU A 194 -59.04 18.99 -56.18
N SER A 195 -59.19 18.03 -55.26
CA SER A 195 -59.85 16.71 -55.39
C SER A 195 -59.34 15.64 -56.38
N HIS A 196 -58.89 14.53 -55.80
CA HIS A 196 -59.61 13.24 -55.94
C HIS A 196 -59.45 12.40 -54.67
N GLY A 197 -60.21 11.30 -54.56
CA GLY A 197 -60.25 10.43 -53.38
C GLY A 197 -60.17 8.94 -53.75
N TYR A 198 -60.59 8.08 -52.81
CA TYR A 198 -60.34 6.63 -52.75
C TYR A 198 -58.87 6.26 -52.47
N GLY A 199 -58.58 5.25 -51.63
CA GLY A 199 -59.48 4.49 -50.75
C GLY A 199 -58.82 3.22 -50.21
N ALA A 200 -59.46 2.60 -49.20
CA ALA A 200 -59.24 1.23 -48.71
C ALA A 200 -57.82 0.83 -48.17
N SER A 201 -57.64 -0.10 -47.22
CA SER A 201 -58.29 -0.37 -45.92
C SER A 201 -57.70 -1.66 -45.32
N ILE A 202 -57.45 -1.73 -44.00
CA ILE A 202 -57.63 -2.93 -43.14
C ILE A 202 -56.61 -4.12 -43.32
N PRO A 203 -56.13 -4.82 -42.25
CA PRO A 203 -56.05 -4.46 -40.82
C PRO A 203 -54.85 -5.02 -39.97
N LEU A 204 -54.70 -4.43 -38.77
CA LEU A 204 -54.46 -5.03 -37.43
C LEU A 204 -53.61 -6.31 -37.21
N LYS A 205 -52.66 -6.18 -36.25
CA LYS A 205 -52.74 -6.68 -34.85
C LYS A 205 -51.81 -5.81 -33.97
N ASP A 206 -52.31 -5.13 -32.94
CA ASP A 206 -52.54 -5.57 -31.54
C ASP A 206 -51.24 -5.78 -30.71
N SER A 207 -51.13 -5.32 -29.44
CA SER A 207 -52.12 -4.62 -28.58
C SER A 207 -51.52 -3.86 -27.38
N GLN A 208 -52.07 -2.66 -27.10
CA GLN A 208 -52.42 -2.06 -25.79
C GLN A 208 -51.43 -2.01 -24.59
N TYR A 209 -51.41 -0.88 -23.86
CA TYR A 209 -52.16 -0.75 -22.59
C TYR A 209 -52.49 0.72 -22.21
N ARG A 210 -53.29 0.93 -21.15
CA ARG A 210 -54.06 2.16 -20.86
C ARG A 210 -53.60 3.00 -19.66
N ILE A 211 -53.89 4.30 -19.71
CA ILE A 211 -53.84 5.27 -18.60
C ILE A 211 -55.18 5.27 -17.82
N LYS A 212 -55.15 5.57 -16.51
CA LYS A 212 -56.32 6.10 -15.76
C LYS A 212 -55.89 6.99 -14.57
N HIS A 213 -56.63 8.08 -14.35
CA HIS A 213 -56.46 9.05 -13.23
C HIS A 213 -57.37 8.74 -12.03
N LYS A 214 -56.99 9.23 -10.84
CA LYS A 214 -57.79 9.74 -9.68
C LYS A 214 -56.96 9.59 -8.38
N LEU A 215 -57.07 10.43 -7.33
CA LEU A 215 -57.69 11.75 -7.13
C LEU A 215 -57.00 12.45 -5.93
N GLU A 216 -57.28 13.73 -5.70
CA GLU A 216 -56.91 14.46 -4.47
C GLU A 216 -57.84 14.12 -3.30
N GLU A 217 -57.40 14.35 -2.05
CA GLU A 217 -58.27 14.95 -1.04
C GLU A 217 -57.47 15.77 -0.01
N LYS A 218 -58.02 16.93 0.40
CA LYS A 218 -57.51 17.78 1.50
C LYS A 218 -58.50 17.70 2.67
N ASN A 219 -58.01 17.78 3.90
CA ASN A 219 -58.82 18.21 5.04
C ASN A 219 -57.99 19.02 6.04
N TYR A 220 -58.66 19.83 6.88
CA TYR A 220 -58.08 21.01 7.54
C TYR A 220 -58.67 21.24 8.95
N THR A 221 -57.93 21.92 9.85
CA THR A 221 -58.35 22.39 11.20
C THR A 221 -58.51 21.29 12.29
N LYS A 222 -58.38 21.52 13.61
CA LYS A 222 -58.26 22.75 14.45
C LYS A 222 -57.78 22.42 15.90
N GLY A 223 -57.20 23.41 16.62
CA GLY A 223 -56.95 23.39 18.10
C GLY A 223 -55.45 23.31 18.48
N ARG A 224 -54.79 24.24 19.19
CA ARG A 224 -55.03 25.03 20.44
C ARG A 224 -54.64 24.29 21.73
N ASP A 225 -53.92 24.85 22.72
CA ASP A 225 -53.16 26.13 22.93
C ASP A 225 -51.93 25.80 23.85
N ALA A 226 -50.99 26.63 24.32
CA ALA A 226 -50.81 28.10 24.49
C ALA A 226 -49.29 28.48 24.36
N VAL A 227 -48.79 29.74 24.29
CA VAL A 227 -48.52 30.80 25.32
C VAL A 227 -47.56 30.36 26.45
N GLU A 228 -46.48 31.06 26.85
CA GLU A 228 -45.99 32.48 26.76
C GLU A 228 -44.79 32.65 25.77
N GLY A 229 -44.15 33.79 25.42
CA GLY A 229 -44.03 35.19 25.93
C GLY A 229 -42.59 35.47 26.42
N THR A 230 -41.84 36.55 26.10
CA THR A 230 -42.06 37.82 25.33
C THR A 230 -40.73 38.40 24.74
N ASN A 231 -40.86 39.43 23.88
CA ASN A 231 -39.81 40.31 23.27
C ASN A 231 -39.45 41.53 24.20
N PRO A 232 -38.61 42.53 23.83
CA PRO A 232 -37.31 42.57 23.10
C PRO A 232 -36.25 43.59 23.68
N SER A 233 -35.16 43.86 22.93
CA SER A 233 -34.45 45.17 22.79
C SER A 233 -33.37 45.68 23.79
N SER A 234 -32.61 46.68 23.32
CA SER A 234 -31.40 47.40 23.83
C SER A 234 -31.72 48.54 24.85
N PRO A 235 -30.79 49.39 25.41
CA PRO A 235 -29.40 49.72 24.97
C PRO A 235 -28.32 50.11 26.05
N VAL A 236 -27.16 50.53 25.50
CA VAL A 236 -25.90 51.18 25.99
C VAL A 236 -25.92 52.12 27.23
N LYS A 237 -24.80 52.10 27.99
CA LYS A 237 -24.11 53.14 28.84
C LYS A 237 -23.86 52.66 30.29
N GLY A 238 -22.72 52.93 30.95
CA GLY A 238 -21.46 53.58 30.52
C GLY A 238 -20.49 53.89 31.69
N SER A 239 -19.39 54.62 31.41
CA SER A 239 -18.34 55.17 32.32
C SER A 239 -17.23 54.23 32.86
N ALA A 240 -15.98 54.67 33.14
CA ALA A 240 -15.17 55.80 32.60
C ALA A 240 -13.68 55.80 33.09
N HIS A 241 -12.78 56.48 32.34
CA HIS A 241 -11.43 57.01 32.69
C HIS A 241 -10.34 56.01 33.22
N GLU A 242 -9.01 56.24 33.17
CA GLU A 242 -8.15 57.34 32.66
C GLU A 242 -6.78 56.75 32.18
N GLN A 243 -6.37 56.88 30.91
CA GLN A 243 -5.38 57.82 30.31
C GLN A 243 -3.93 57.90 30.87
N GLY A 244 -2.96 57.88 29.93
CA GLY A 244 -1.55 58.25 30.09
C GLY A 244 -0.84 58.33 28.73
N ILE A 245 -0.26 59.48 28.37
CA ILE A 245 0.14 59.89 27.00
C ILE A 245 1.49 60.64 27.06
N PRO A 246 2.46 60.41 26.13
CA PRO A 246 2.72 61.40 25.08
C PRO A 246 3.17 60.84 23.70
N THR A 247 3.07 61.69 22.67
CA THR A 247 3.41 61.45 21.25
C THR A 247 4.52 62.38 20.76
N ASN A 248 5.29 62.01 19.72
CA ASN A 248 5.47 62.85 18.49
C ASN A 248 6.45 62.35 17.39
N ARG A 249 6.26 62.93 16.18
CA ARG A 249 7.23 63.25 15.10
C ARG A 249 7.95 62.17 14.24
N SER A 250 7.30 61.86 13.11
CA SER A 250 7.75 62.20 11.73
C SER A 250 9.25 62.20 11.32
N SER A 251 9.58 61.31 10.36
CA SER A 251 10.42 61.51 9.14
C SER A 251 11.81 62.19 9.19
N TYR A 252 12.86 61.55 8.62
CA TYR A 252 13.57 62.01 7.40
C TYR A 252 14.71 61.06 6.92
N ARG A 253 14.63 60.65 5.63
CA ARG A 253 15.69 60.55 4.58
C ARG A 253 17.20 60.43 4.94
N SER A 254 17.86 59.40 4.40
CA SER A 254 19.25 59.40 3.88
C SER A 254 19.27 58.48 2.64
N ILE A 255 19.95 58.71 1.50
CA ILE A 255 21.16 59.44 1.08
C ILE A 255 22.47 58.67 1.29
N SER A 256 23.27 58.61 0.22
CA SER A 256 24.40 57.71 -0.03
C SER A 256 25.77 58.39 0.04
N MET A 257 26.80 57.62 0.42
CA MET A 257 28.20 57.64 -0.05
C MET A 257 28.84 56.33 0.48
N SER A 258 29.63 55.52 -0.23
CA SER A 258 30.72 55.74 -1.22
C SER A 258 32.07 56.06 -0.58
N GLU A 259 32.92 55.03 -0.44
CA GLU A 259 34.40 54.98 -0.61
C GLU A 259 34.92 53.62 -0.05
N ASN A 260 36.16 53.17 -0.27
CA ASN A 260 36.92 52.90 -1.51
C ASN A 260 38.18 52.09 -1.12
N GLY A 261 38.78 51.31 -2.03
CA GLY A 261 40.08 50.65 -1.76
C GLY A 261 40.05 49.10 -1.72
N ASN A 262 40.76 48.30 -2.52
CA ASN A 262 41.35 48.33 -3.89
C ASN A 262 42.50 47.27 -3.91
N ASP A 263 43.08 46.96 -5.08
CA ASP A 263 44.09 45.91 -5.36
C ASP A 263 43.57 44.43 -5.33
N LYS A 264 44.04 43.50 -6.20
CA LYS A 264 45.08 43.58 -7.25
C LYS A 264 44.81 42.66 -8.47
N LYS A 265 45.42 43.00 -9.61
CA LYS A 265 45.20 42.51 -10.99
C LYS A 265 45.74 41.09 -11.28
N LYS A 266 45.12 40.37 -12.25
CA LYS A 266 45.71 40.05 -13.60
C LYS A 266 44.83 39.12 -14.47
N SER A 267 44.97 39.24 -15.81
CA SER A 267 44.58 38.26 -16.84
C SER A 267 45.83 37.82 -17.65
N PRO A 268 45.75 36.88 -18.62
CA PRO A 268 45.59 37.30 -20.03
C PRO A 268 44.83 36.31 -20.96
N HIS A 269 44.89 36.57 -22.27
CA HIS A 269 44.22 35.90 -23.40
C HIS A 269 44.52 34.41 -23.66
N GLY A 270 43.64 33.78 -24.45
CA GLY A 270 43.93 32.59 -25.27
C GLY A 270 42.96 32.41 -26.45
N LYS A 271 43.14 33.15 -27.55
CA LYS A 271 42.46 32.87 -28.84
C LYS A 271 43.26 31.83 -29.63
N ASN A 272 42.59 31.06 -30.50
CA ASN A 272 43.16 30.65 -31.78
C ASN A 272 42.08 30.45 -32.85
N ILE A 273 42.47 30.58 -34.12
CA ILE A 273 41.60 30.64 -35.31
C ILE A 273 42.17 29.69 -36.36
N VAL A 274 41.32 28.99 -37.12
CA VAL A 274 41.66 28.37 -38.41
C VAL A 274 40.54 28.69 -39.41
N GLU A 275 40.90 28.86 -40.68
CA GLU A 275 40.07 29.56 -41.67
C GLU A 275 39.22 28.68 -42.61
N VAL A 276 38.07 29.25 -42.99
CA VAL A 276 37.49 29.33 -44.35
C VAL A 276 38.02 28.38 -45.44
N ARG A 277 37.07 27.70 -46.12
CA ARG A 277 37.15 27.49 -47.58
C ARG A 277 35.84 27.84 -48.28
N LYS A 278 35.95 28.39 -49.50
CA LYS A 278 34.84 28.73 -50.41
C LYS A 278 34.87 27.82 -51.65
N GLY A 279 33.70 27.58 -52.25
CA GLY A 279 33.54 27.13 -53.64
C GLY A 279 33.08 25.67 -53.81
N GLY A 280 32.17 25.35 -54.75
CA GLY A 280 31.33 26.28 -55.50
C GLY A 280 30.57 25.72 -56.74
N ASN A 281 29.39 26.30 -56.96
CA ASN A 281 28.77 26.67 -58.25
C ASN A 281 28.14 25.61 -59.21
N THR A 282 27.05 26.05 -59.86
CA THR A 282 26.24 25.40 -60.94
C THR A 282 25.38 24.18 -60.51
N LYS A 283 24.18 23.94 -61.05
CA LYS A 283 23.43 24.50 -62.20
C LYS A 283 22.01 24.94 -61.73
N ARG A 284 21.43 26.06 -62.18
CA ARG A 284 20.57 26.25 -63.39
C ARG A 284 19.55 25.12 -63.65
N ALA A 285 18.28 25.37 -63.99
CA ALA A 285 17.42 26.58 -63.92
C ALA A 285 15.96 26.17 -64.28
N GLY A 286 14.95 26.84 -63.73
CA GLY A 286 13.54 26.62 -64.08
C GLY A 286 12.64 27.79 -63.65
N ALA A 287 12.25 28.62 -64.62
CA ALA A 287 11.30 29.73 -64.49
C ALA A 287 9.89 29.27 -64.92
N CYS A 288 8.76 29.90 -64.59
CA CYS A 288 8.41 30.93 -63.59
C CYS A 288 6.87 30.96 -63.52
N ASN A 289 6.29 31.48 -62.43
CA ASN A 289 5.19 32.44 -62.49
C ASN A 289 4.90 33.03 -61.11
N GLU A 290 4.55 34.31 -61.08
CA GLU A 290 4.18 35.05 -59.87
C GLU A 290 2.66 35.01 -59.65
N GLY A 291 2.23 34.99 -58.39
CA GLY A 291 0.81 34.94 -58.02
C GLY A 291 0.63 35.43 -56.59
N VAL A 292 0.20 36.70 -56.48
CA VAL A 292 -0.22 37.45 -55.28
C VAL A 292 -0.46 36.60 -54.02
N GLY A 293 0.28 36.89 -52.94
CA GLY A 293 0.14 36.18 -51.67
C GLY A 293 -0.97 36.72 -50.77
N GLU A 294 -1.56 35.82 -49.99
CA GLU A 294 -2.29 36.13 -48.75
C GLU A 294 -1.44 35.65 -47.56
N SER A 295 -1.31 36.50 -46.53
CA SER A 295 -0.59 36.14 -45.30
C SER A 295 -1.52 35.40 -44.35
N ASN A 296 -1.55 34.07 -44.47
CA ASN A 296 -2.03 33.23 -43.38
C ASN A 296 -1.04 33.37 -42.22
N GLU A 297 -1.50 33.87 -41.07
CA GLU A 297 -0.78 33.66 -39.82
C GLU A 297 -1.04 32.21 -39.39
N ASP A 298 -0.02 31.36 -39.51
CA ASP A 298 -0.14 29.93 -39.25
C ASP A 298 -0.52 29.69 -37.78
N SER A 299 -1.76 29.24 -37.56
CA SER A 299 -2.16 28.66 -36.29
C SER A 299 -1.46 27.31 -36.11
N GLU A 300 -0.28 27.32 -35.50
CA GLU A 300 0.49 26.10 -35.21
C GLU A 300 -0.38 25.07 -34.49
N ALA A 301 -0.77 24.01 -35.21
CA ALA A 301 -1.48 22.89 -34.64
C ALA A 301 -0.55 22.21 -33.62
N PHE A 302 -0.96 22.22 -32.35
CA PHE A 302 -0.12 21.77 -31.25
C PHE A 302 -0.03 20.23 -31.26
N GLU A 303 0.92 19.68 -32.03
CA GLU A 303 1.31 18.25 -32.01
C GLU A 303 1.99 17.89 -30.68
N GLY A 304 1.20 17.93 -29.61
CA GLY A 304 1.56 17.40 -28.30
C GLY A 304 1.38 15.88 -28.25
N TYR A 305 2.15 15.24 -27.38
CA TYR A 305 2.18 13.78 -27.16
C TYR A 305 0.79 13.14 -27.10
N ASP A 306 0.70 11.93 -27.68
CA ASP A 306 -0.45 11.03 -27.60
C ASP A 306 -1.08 11.04 -26.20
N MET A 307 -2.40 11.29 -26.15
CA MET A 307 -3.14 11.36 -24.90
C MET A 307 -3.15 9.99 -24.21
N PHE A 308 -2.31 9.83 -23.18
CA PHE A 308 -2.13 8.55 -22.48
C PHE A 308 -3.46 8.00 -21.98
N THR A 309 -3.91 6.88 -22.57
CA THR A 309 -5.05 6.12 -22.05
C THR A 309 -4.67 5.50 -20.70
N PHE A 310 -5.65 5.30 -19.83
CA PHE A 310 -5.47 4.64 -18.52
C PHE A 310 -4.60 3.37 -18.60
N ASP A 311 -4.84 2.54 -19.63
CA ASP A 311 -4.13 1.25 -19.79
C ASP A 311 -2.69 1.42 -20.32
N SER A 312 -2.37 2.53 -21.02
CA SER A 312 -1.03 2.85 -21.50
C SER A 312 -0.04 3.22 -20.39
N ILE A 313 -0.55 3.73 -19.25
CA ILE A 313 0.22 4.02 -18.03
C ILE A 313 0.23 2.80 -17.10
N ALA A 314 -0.91 2.12 -16.95
CA ALA A 314 -1.00 0.93 -16.12
C ALA A 314 -0.13 -0.25 -16.61
N LYS A 315 0.12 -0.35 -17.92
CA LYS A 315 0.99 -1.40 -18.50
C LYS A 315 2.44 -1.31 -17.98
N PRO A 316 3.18 -0.18 -18.11
CA PRO A 316 4.49 0.01 -17.48
C PRO A 316 4.53 -0.26 -15.97
N ILE A 317 3.52 0.18 -15.21
CA ILE A 317 3.46 -0.02 -13.75
C ILE A 317 3.35 -1.52 -13.42
N ARG A 318 2.47 -2.24 -14.13
CA ARG A 318 2.35 -3.70 -14.00
C ARG A 318 3.65 -4.42 -14.36
N GLU A 319 4.28 -4.05 -15.47
CA GLU A 319 5.49 -4.70 -15.98
C GLU A 319 6.70 -4.44 -15.08
N GLY A 320 6.83 -3.24 -14.51
CA GLY A 320 7.82 -2.93 -13.48
C GLY A 320 7.60 -3.73 -12.19
N ALA A 321 6.38 -3.80 -11.68
CA ALA A 321 6.07 -4.50 -10.43
C ALA A 321 6.19 -6.04 -10.54
N GLU A 322 5.64 -6.63 -11.62
CA GLU A 322 5.76 -8.07 -11.88
C GLU A 322 7.21 -8.45 -12.25
N GLY A 323 7.95 -7.56 -12.93
CA GLY A 323 9.38 -7.71 -13.22
C GLY A 323 10.28 -7.66 -11.97
N PHE A 324 10.11 -6.65 -11.11
CA PHE A 324 10.86 -6.56 -9.85
C PHE A 324 10.56 -7.77 -8.95
N PHE A 325 9.27 -8.14 -8.82
CA PHE A 325 8.87 -9.35 -8.11
C PHE A 325 9.58 -10.58 -8.65
N ALA A 326 9.67 -10.78 -9.96
CA ALA A 326 10.33 -11.95 -10.54
C ALA A 326 11.83 -12.03 -10.17
N VAL A 327 12.54 -10.90 -10.10
CA VAL A 327 13.96 -10.86 -9.67
C VAL A 327 14.10 -11.05 -8.16
N GLN A 328 13.25 -10.39 -7.37
CA GLN A 328 13.19 -10.50 -5.91
C GLN A 328 12.89 -11.94 -5.47
N TYR A 329 11.81 -12.53 -6.00
CA TYR A 329 11.41 -13.91 -5.71
C TYR A 329 12.49 -14.93 -6.09
N ASN A 330 13.09 -14.83 -7.28
CA ASN A 330 14.18 -15.74 -7.68
C ASN A 330 15.39 -15.63 -6.74
N SER A 331 15.68 -14.45 -6.21
CA SER A 331 16.77 -14.21 -5.27
C SER A 331 16.44 -14.80 -3.90
N ILE A 332 15.26 -14.51 -3.37
CA ILE A 332 14.76 -15.00 -2.08
C ILE A 332 14.63 -16.54 -2.09
N PHE A 333 14.07 -17.14 -3.15
CA PHE A 333 13.92 -18.59 -3.26
C PHE A 333 15.28 -19.33 -3.23
N ARG A 334 16.33 -18.78 -3.86
CA ARG A 334 17.70 -19.31 -3.77
C ARG A 334 18.26 -19.22 -2.35
N ILE A 335 18.00 -18.12 -1.65
CA ILE A 335 18.36 -17.94 -0.24
C ILE A 335 17.60 -18.96 0.62
N SER A 336 16.29 -19.14 0.42
CA SER A 336 15.48 -20.14 1.13
C SER A 336 15.95 -21.58 0.88
N LEU A 337 16.37 -21.94 -0.34
CA LEU A 337 16.97 -23.26 -0.58
C LEU A 337 18.29 -23.46 0.20
N LEU A 338 19.14 -22.43 0.26
CA LEU A 338 20.38 -22.46 1.06
C LEU A 338 20.09 -22.58 2.56
N PHE A 339 19.12 -21.83 3.09
CA PHE A 339 18.72 -21.93 4.50
C PHE A 339 18.01 -23.25 4.82
N SER A 340 17.19 -23.79 3.92
CA SER A 340 16.57 -25.12 4.07
C SER A 340 17.63 -26.23 4.18
N LEU A 341 18.67 -26.19 3.33
CA LEU A 341 19.83 -27.07 3.42
C LEU A 341 20.65 -26.85 4.70
N LEU A 342 20.85 -25.60 5.11
CA LEU A 342 21.56 -25.26 6.35
C LEU A 342 20.84 -25.82 7.60
N ILE A 343 19.52 -25.63 7.70
CA ILE A 343 18.68 -26.21 8.76
C ILE A 343 18.82 -27.74 8.77
N PHE A 344 18.67 -28.39 7.62
CA PHE A 344 18.78 -29.84 7.49
C PHE A 344 20.14 -30.36 7.97
N LEU A 345 21.24 -29.73 7.54
CA LEU A 345 22.61 -30.08 7.95
C LEU A 345 22.84 -29.84 9.44
N LEU A 346 22.38 -28.72 10.00
CA LEU A 346 22.51 -28.40 11.43
C LEU A 346 21.79 -29.42 12.31
N TYR A 347 20.55 -29.80 11.96
CA TYR A 347 19.81 -30.83 12.69
C TYR A 347 20.47 -32.22 12.58
N ILE A 348 21.14 -32.53 11.46
CA ILE A 348 21.96 -33.75 11.33
C ILE A 348 23.22 -33.68 12.21
N MET A 349 23.95 -32.57 12.18
CA MET A 349 25.19 -32.38 12.96
C MET A 349 24.98 -32.45 14.47
N ARG A 350 23.74 -32.24 14.96
CA ARG A 350 23.36 -32.45 16.36
C ARG A 350 23.48 -33.91 16.81
N GLY A 351 23.25 -34.89 15.94
CA GLY A 351 23.34 -36.33 16.25
C GLY A 351 22.25 -36.92 17.18
N ASP A 352 21.67 -36.12 18.09
CA ASP A 352 20.69 -36.57 19.10
C ASP A 352 19.37 -37.13 18.52
N TYR A 353 19.05 -38.38 18.87
CA TYR A 353 17.69 -38.89 18.75
C TYR A 353 16.73 -38.17 19.70
N THR A 354 15.71 -37.51 19.15
CA THR A 354 14.72 -36.77 19.94
C THR A 354 13.58 -37.70 20.35
N LYS A 355 13.34 -37.82 21.66
CA LYS A 355 12.28 -38.66 22.24
C LYS A 355 11.07 -37.81 22.59
N LEU A 356 9.94 -38.06 21.95
CA LEU A 356 8.65 -37.40 22.22
C LEU A 356 7.63 -38.40 22.78
N PRO A 357 6.62 -37.96 23.56
CA PRO A 357 5.59 -38.86 24.09
C PRO A 357 4.75 -39.50 22.98
N GLN A 358 4.39 -40.78 23.15
CA GLN A 358 3.33 -41.42 22.39
C GLN A 358 1.95 -41.02 22.94
N GLU A 359 0.95 -41.00 22.06
CA GLU A 359 -0.45 -40.75 22.46
C GLU A 359 -0.97 -41.88 23.38
N LYS A 360 -1.53 -41.51 24.55
CA LYS A 360 -1.93 -42.49 25.57
C LYS A 360 -3.28 -43.16 25.23
N SER A 361 -3.22 -44.31 24.54
CA SER A 361 -4.40 -45.11 24.19
C SER A 361 -5.16 -45.66 25.40
N VAL A 362 -6.47 -45.42 25.43
CA VAL A 362 -7.40 -45.70 26.54
C VAL A 362 -7.47 -47.17 26.98
N ARG A 363 -7.02 -48.13 26.14
CA ARG A 363 -7.16 -49.58 26.41
C ARG A 363 -6.01 -50.24 27.19
N MET A 364 -4.89 -49.56 27.48
CA MET A 364 -3.72 -50.17 28.15
C MET A 364 -3.46 -49.57 29.54
N LYS A 365 -3.94 -50.23 30.60
CA LYS A 365 -3.71 -49.79 32.00
C LYS A 365 -2.32 -50.12 32.58
N HIS A 366 -1.54 -51.01 31.95
CA HIS A 366 -0.18 -51.37 32.40
C HIS A 366 0.78 -51.68 31.24
N VAL A 367 1.39 -50.65 30.64
CA VAL A 367 2.63 -50.76 29.85
C VAL A 367 3.48 -49.51 30.11
N SER A 368 4.81 -49.67 30.14
CA SER A 368 5.82 -48.60 30.29
C SER A 368 5.62 -47.43 29.31
N ASP A 369 6.01 -46.21 29.72
CA ASP A 369 6.01 -45.00 28.88
C ASP A 369 6.88 -45.17 27.62
N LYS A 370 6.24 -45.59 26.53
CA LYS A 370 6.84 -45.62 25.20
C LYS A 370 6.92 -44.20 24.63
N SER A 371 8.10 -43.80 24.20
CA SER A 371 8.32 -42.57 23.43
C SER A 371 8.43 -42.89 21.93
N VAL A 372 7.99 -41.96 21.08
CA VAL A 372 8.40 -41.93 19.67
C VAL A 372 9.83 -41.43 19.63
N VAL A 373 10.71 -42.19 18.98
CA VAL A 373 12.10 -41.78 18.74
C VAL A 373 12.18 -41.25 17.32
N ILE A 374 12.40 -39.95 17.18
CA ILE A 374 12.60 -39.28 15.89
C ILE A 374 14.11 -39.13 15.65
N SER A 375 14.60 -39.53 14.48
CA SER A 375 16.01 -39.40 14.11
C SER A 375 16.36 -37.94 13.77
N PRO A 376 17.62 -37.51 13.95
CA PRO A 376 18.04 -36.13 13.62
C PRO A 376 17.75 -35.76 12.16
N CYS A 377 17.99 -36.71 11.24
CA CYS A 377 17.70 -36.56 9.82
C CYS A 377 16.19 -36.39 9.52
N ALA A 378 15.32 -37.15 10.20
CA ALA A 378 13.88 -37.04 9.98
C ALA A 378 13.32 -35.73 10.55
N TYR A 379 13.78 -35.30 11.73
CA TYR A 379 13.42 -34.00 12.30
C TYR A 379 13.87 -32.87 11.35
N GLY A 380 15.16 -32.85 11.00
CA GLY A 380 15.74 -31.84 10.13
C GLY A 380 15.04 -31.74 8.78
N LEU A 381 14.64 -32.87 8.19
CA LEU A 381 13.88 -32.91 6.94
C LEU A 381 12.50 -32.26 7.09
N ILE A 382 11.76 -32.59 8.15
CA ILE A 382 10.41 -32.04 8.38
C ILE A 382 10.49 -30.53 8.63
N THR A 383 11.46 -30.06 9.43
CA THR A 383 11.64 -28.63 9.69
C THR A 383 12.11 -27.88 8.44
N ALA A 384 13.01 -28.45 7.63
CA ALA A 384 13.49 -27.87 6.37
C ALA A 384 12.40 -27.80 5.29
N VAL A 385 11.52 -28.81 5.21
CA VAL A 385 10.32 -28.83 4.34
C VAL A 385 9.26 -27.83 4.81
N SER A 386 9.01 -27.77 6.13
CA SER A 386 8.08 -26.79 6.72
C SER A 386 8.53 -25.37 6.44
N PHE A 387 9.83 -25.10 6.58
CA PHE A 387 10.47 -23.83 6.25
C PHE A 387 10.32 -23.46 4.77
N LEU A 388 10.59 -24.40 3.86
CA LEU A 388 10.45 -24.13 2.43
C LEU A 388 8.97 -23.86 2.05
N LEU A 389 8.01 -24.57 2.66
CA LEU A 389 6.59 -24.30 2.46
C LEU A 389 6.18 -22.92 3.02
N GLY A 390 6.65 -22.54 4.20
CA GLY A 390 6.38 -21.22 4.79
C GLY A 390 6.91 -20.07 3.92
N ALA A 391 8.14 -20.23 3.40
CA ALA A 391 8.74 -19.28 2.46
C ALA A 391 7.96 -19.18 1.14
N ILE A 392 7.51 -20.31 0.57
CA ILE A 392 6.68 -20.34 -0.64
C ILE A 392 5.32 -19.68 -0.39
N CYS A 393 4.61 -20.01 0.69
CA CYS A 393 3.31 -19.42 1.01
C CYS A 393 3.40 -17.90 1.28
N SER A 394 4.44 -17.45 1.99
CA SER A 394 4.70 -16.01 2.20
C SER A 394 4.99 -15.28 0.87
N SER A 395 5.78 -15.89 -0.02
CA SER A 395 6.06 -15.34 -1.35
C SER A 395 4.79 -15.23 -2.21
N ILE A 396 3.89 -16.21 -2.13
CA ILE A 396 2.59 -16.20 -2.83
C ILE A 396 1.66 -15.13 -2.24
N ALA A 397 1.66 -14.94 -0.92
CA ALA A 397 0.90 -13.86 -0.27
C ALA A 397 1.37 -12.48 -0.74
N GLY A 398 2.69 -12.24 -0.80
CA GLY A 398 3.26 -11.01 -1.37
C GLY A 398 2.93 -10.82 -2.85
N TYR A 399 3.11 -11.86 -3.68
CA TYR A 399 2.76 -11.83 -5.11
C TYR A 399 1.30 -11.47 -5.35
N ASN A 400 0.41 -12.09 -4.59
CA ASN A 400 -1.03 -11.87 -4.69
C ASN A 400 -1.43 -10.42 -4.35
N GLY A 401 -0.71 -9.76 -3.44
CA GLY A 401 -0.80 -8.31 -3.22
C GLY A 401 -0.59 -7.52 -4.51
N ILE A 402 0.57 -7.69 -5.16
CA ILE A 402 0.91 -7.03 -6.44
C ILE A 402 -0.13 -7.40 -7.52
N TYR A 403 -0.38 -8.69 -7.74
CA TYR A 403 -1.21 -9.18 -8.83
C TYR A 403 -2.61 -8.56 -8.84
N VAL A 404 -3.20 -8.38 -7.65
CA VAL A 404 -4.49 -7.70 -7.47
C VAL A 404 -4.34 -6.19 -7.63
N ALA A 405 -3.35 -5.56 -6.97
CA ALA A 405 -3.19 -4.10 -6.96
C ALA A 405 -2.97 -3.51 -8.36
N VAL A 406 -2.05 -4.06 -9.16
CA VAL A 406 -1.74 -3.61 -10.54
C VAL A 406 -2.86 -3.88 -11.57
N ARG A 407 -3.96 -4.50 -11.14
CA ARG A 407 -5.17 -4.74 -11.95
C ARG A 407 -6.39 -4.01 -11.38
N ALA A 408 -6.33 -3.61 -10.10
CA ALA A 408 -7.35 -2.85 -9.40
C ALA A 408 -7.16 -1.33 -9.58
N ASN A 409 -5.93 -0.83 -9.53
CA ASN A 409 -5.60 0.60 -9.67
C ASN A 409 -6.26 1.25 -10.91
N VAL A 410 -6.10 0.65 -12.09
CA VAL A 410 -6.69 1.11 -13.35
C VAL A 410 -8.23 1.04 -13.35
N LYS A 411 -8.82 0.08 -12.63
CA LYS A 411 -10.28 -0.03 -12.44
C LYS A 411 -10.82 1.00 -11.45
N VAL A 412 -10.04 1.38 -10.43
CA VAL A 412 -10.39 2.46 -9.48
C VAL A 412 -10.27 3.82 -10.16
N ALA A 413 -9.20 4.07 -10.92
CA ALA A 413 -9.03 5.26 -11.76
C ALA A 413 -10.20 5.45 -12.74
N LYS A 414 -10.56 4.39 -13.49
CA LYS A 414 -11.73 4.41 -14.38
C LYS A 414 -13.04 4.62 -13.61
N ALA A 415 -13.21 4.03 -12.42
CA ALA A 415 -14.41 4.21 -11.60
C ALA A 415 -14.58 5.63 -11.04
N ALA A 416 -13.48 6.31 -10.73
CA ALA A 416 -13.47 7.70 -10.25
C ALA A 416 -14.07 8.69 -11.28
N THR A 417 -14.04 8.37 -12.58
CA THR A 417 -14.60 9.22 -13.64
C THR A 417 -16.14 9.35 -13.60
N TYR A 418 -16.86 8.44 -12.92
CA TYR A 418 -18.34 8.47 -12.91
C TYR A 418 -19.00 8.18 -11.54
N SER A 419 -18.31 7.56 -10.57
CA SER A 419 -18.90 7.31 -9.24
C SER A 419 -17.87 7.11 -8.13
N TYR A 420 -17.89 8.03 -7.17
CA TYR A 420 -17.15 7.95 -5.90
C TYR A 420 -17.44 6.67 -5.11
N ASN A 421 -18.72 6.29 -4.96
CA ASN A 421 -19.12 5.07 -4.25
C ASN A 421 -18.55 3.82 -4.95
N LYS A 422 -18.56 3.78 -6.29
CA LYS A 422 -17.97 2.67 -7.05
C LYS A 422 -16.44 2.64 -6.93
N ALA A 423 -15.75 3.78 -6.98
CA ALA A 423 -14.31 3.85 -6.80
C ALA A 423 -13.89 3.30 -5.41
N LEU A 424 -14.56 3.75 -4.34
CA LEU A 424 -14.36 3.23 -2.97
C LEU A 424 -14.61 1.72 -2.88
N ILE A 425 -15.77 1.24 -3.34
CA ILE A 425 -16.13 -0.19 -3.26
C ILE A 425 -15.16 -1.06 -4.08
N THR A 426 -14.73 -0.59 -5.25
CA THR A 426 -13.78 -1.30 -6.12
C THR A 426 -12.41 -1.39 -5.45
N CYS A 427 -11.91 -0.28 -4.91
CA CYS A 427 -10.63 -0.23 -4.22
C CYS A 427 -10.63 -1.14 -2.98
N PHE A 428 -11.61 -0.96 -2.10
CA PHE A 428 -11.66 -1.67 -0.81
C PHE A 428 -11.89 -3.17 -0.97
N ARG A 429 -12.75 -3.60 -1.91
CA ARG A 429 -12.93 -5.04 -2.20
C ARG A 429 -11.70 -5.66 -2.86
N SER A 430 -10.89 -4.89 -3.60
CA SER A 430 -9.61 -5.36 -4.14
C SER A 430 -8.62 -5.64 -3.00
N GLY A 431 -8.47 -4.70 -2.05
CA GLY A 431 -7.65 -4.93 -0.86
C GLY A 431 -8.10 -6.14 -0.03
N ALA A 432 -9.40 -6.41 0.01
CA ALA A 432 -9.99 -7.57 0.69
C ALA A 432 -9.75 -8.92 -0.02
N VAL A 433 -9.66 -8.96 -1.35
CA VAL A 433 -9.20 -10.17 -2.08
C VAL A 433 -7.83 -10.57 -1.55
N SER A 434 -6.90 -9.61 -1.47
CA SER A 434 -5.54 -9.87 -1.01
C SER A 434 -5.50 -10.34 0.45
N ALA A 435 -6.28 -9.71 1.32
CA ALA A 435 -6.37 -10.10 2.73
C ALA A 435 -6.90 -11.54 2.94
N ILE A 436 -7.97 -11.91 2.23
CA ILE A 436 -8.60 -13.24 2.34
C ILE A 436 -7.64 -14.35 1.87
N VAL A 437 -6.89 -14.12 0.78
CA VAL A 437 -5.89 -15.08 0.29
C VAL A 437 -4.82 -15.33 1.33
N ASN A 438 -4.24 -14.28 1.92
CA ASN A 438 -3.12 -14.43 2.85
C ASN A 438 -3.49 -15.24 4.09
N VAL A 439 -4.63 -14.95 4.72
CA VAL A 439 -5.09 -15.70 5.90
C VAL A 439 -5.49 -17.13 5.53
N SER A 440 -6.11 -17.34 4.36
CA SER A 440 -6.42 -18.68 3.86
C SER A 440 -5.15 -19.52 3.60
N LEU A 441 -4.08 -18.92 3.05
CA LEU A 441 -2.80 -19.60 2.83
C LEU A 441 -2.09 -19.98 4.13
N ALA A 442 -2.18 -19.13 5.17
CA ALA A 442 -1.58 -19.40 6.48
C ALA A 442 -2.25 -20.62 7.16
N ILE A 443 -3.59 -20.63 7.22
CA ILE A 443 -4.36 -21.75 7.76
C ILE A 443 -4.10 -23.02 6.93
N LEU A 444 -4.15 -22.92 5.59
CA LEU A 444 -3.96 -24.06 4.70
C LEU A 444 -2.58 -24.70 4.83
N GLY A 445 -1.51 -23.90 4.83
CA GLY A 445 -0.14 -24.40 4.94
C GLY A 445 0.11 -25.12 6.27
N ILE A 446 -0.37 -24.55 7.38
CA ILE A 446 -0.26 -25.17 8.71
C ILE A 446 -1.11 -26.45 8.77
N CYS A 447 -2.35 -26.45 8.26
CA CYS A 447 -3.18 -27.66 8.23
C CYS A 447 -2.57 -28.79 7.40
N ILE A 448 -1.97 -28.49 6.25
CA ILE A 448 -1.26 -29.47 5.41
C ILE A 448 -0.07 -30.06 6.15
N LEU A 449 0.75 -29.25 6.83
CA LEU A 449 1.91 -29.73 7.60
C LEU A 449 1.49 -30.59 8.80
N LEU A 450 0.42 -30.22 9.51
CA LEU A 450 -0.11 -31.01 10.62
C LEU A 450 -0.64 -32.37 10.15
N LEU A 451 -1.37 -32.41 9.03
CA LEU A 451 -1.82 -33.65 8.41
C LEU A 451 -0.63 -34.51 7.95
N PHE A 452 0.39 -33.92 7.34
CA PHE A 452 1.62 -34.61 6.93
C PHE A 452 2.34 -35.24 8.12
N VAL A 453 2.51 -34.51 9.23
CA VAL A 453 3.10 -35.05 10.47
C VAL A 453 2.24 -36.16 11.07
N SER A 454 0.91 -36.03 11.11
CA SER A 454 0.01 -37.08 11.60
C SER A 454 0.03 -38.35 10.75
N VAL A 455 0.30 -38.24 9.44
CA VAL A 455 0.46 -39.40 8.53
C VAL A 455 1.83 -40.06 8.71
N LEU A 456 2.90 -39.28 8.89
CA LEU A 456 4.25 -39.82 9.12
C LEU A 456 4.43 -40.45 10.51
N TYR A 457 3.79 -39.90 11.54
CA TYR A 457 3.88 -40.38 12.92
C TYR A 457 2.51 -40.56 13.59
N PRO A 458 1.68 -41.54 13.17
CA PRO A 458 0.33 -41.73 13.70
C PRO A 458 0.24 -42.08 15.20
N SER A 459 1.37 -42.37 15.86
CA SER A 459 1.47 -42.66 17.30
C SER A 459 2.09 -41.53 18.13
N LEU A 460 2.51 -40.43 17.50
CA LEU A 460 3.06 -39.26 18.18
C LEU A 460 1.92 -38.44 18.82
N ALA A 461 2.15 -37.95 20.04
CA ALA A 461 1.19 -37.07 20.70
C ALA A 461 0.84 -35.84 19.83
N PHE A 462 -0.45 -35.59 19.61
CA PHE A 462 -0.90 -34.48 18.76
C PHE A 462 -0.43 -33.12 19.31
N THR A 463 -0.35 -33.01 20.64
CA THR A 463 0.16 -31.83 21.36
C THR A 463 1.63 -31.50 21.07
N LYS A 464 2.39 -32.39 20.41
CA LYS A 464 3.80 -32.18 20.03
C LYS A 464 4.02 -32.09 18.51
N HIS A 465 2.98 -32.20 17.69
CA HIS A 465 3.06 -31.90 16.25
C HIS A 465 3.53 -30.47 15.95
N PRO A 466 3.09 -29.41 16.68
CA PRO A 466 3.51 -28.02 16.40
C PRO A 466 5.03 -27.79 16.47
N LEU A 467 5.75 -28.51 17.33
CA LEU A 467 7.21 -28.39 17.49
C LEU A 467 7.99 -28.83 16.24
N LEU A 468 7.45 -29.76 15.46
CA LEU A 468 8.12 -30.25 14.24
C LEU A 468 8.01 -29.26 13.08
N ILE A 469 6.97 -28.42 13.08
CA ILE A 469 6.61 -27.51 11.98
C ILE A 469 7.04 -26.06 12.22
N VAL A 470 7.74 -25.75 13.32
CA VAL A 470 8.27 -24.40 13.68
C VAL A 470 9.01 -23.73 12.51
N GLY A 471 9.69 -24.53 11.68
CA GLY A 471 10.33 -24.05 10.46
C GLY A 471 9.42 -23.22 9.54
N TYR A 472 8.11 -23.50 9.47
CA TYR A 472 7.15 -22.73 8.68
C TYR A 472 7.07 -21.27 9.10
N GLY A 473 7.08 -21.00 10.41
CA GLY A 473 7.15 -19.64 10.96
C GLY A 473 8.44 -18.93 10.53
N PHE A 474 9.60 -19.56 10.75
CA PHE A 474 10.89 -18.99 10.33
C PHE A 474 11.00 -18.77 8.81
N GLY A 475 10.42 -19.67 8.01
CA GLY A 475 10.34 -19.54 6.55
C GLY A 475 9.51 -18.33 6.12
N ALA A 476 8.39 -18.08 6.80
CA ALA A 476 7.61 -16.87 6.63
C ALA A 476 8.40 -15.62 7.09
N SER A 477 9.06 -15.65 8.25
CA SER A 477 9.80 -14.50 8.81
C SER A 477 10.94 -14.04 7.91
N LEU A 478 11.68 -14.98 7.33
CA LEU A 478 12.79 -14.66 6.42
C LEU A 478 12.27 -13.97 5.15
N VAL A 479 11.18 -14.47 4.57
CA VAL A 479 10.58 -13.89 3.36
C VAL A 479 9.97 -12.54 3.66
N ALA A 480 9.14 -12.42 4.72
CA ALA A 480 8.53 -11.16 5.12
C ALA A 480 9.57 -10.04 5.35
N MET A 481 10.69 -10.34 6.02
CA MET A 481 11.76 -9.35 6.22
C MET A 481 12.37 -8.89 4.89
N LEU A 482 12.69 -9.83 3.98
CA LEU A 482 13.31 -9.50 2.70
C LEU A 482 12.34 -8.82 1.73
N TYR A 483 11.03 -9.08 1.83
CA TYR A 483 10.00 -8.37 1.07
C TYR A 483 9.80 -6.94 1.60
N GLN A 484 9.57 -6.76 2.91
CA GLN A 484 9.34 -5.42 3.49
C GLN A 484 10.55 -4.51 3.32
N LEU A 485 11.76 -5.04 3.47
CA LEU A 485 13.00 -4.27 3.41
C LEU A 485 13.37 -3.88 1.98
N ALA A 486 13.39 -4.83 1.03
CA ALA A 486 13.69 -4.51 -0.37
C ALA A 486 12.56 -3.72 -1.03
N GLY A 487 11.31 -4.04 -0.73
CA GLY A 487 10.15 -3.28 -1.20
C GLY A 487 10.17 -1.85 -0.66
N GLY A 488 10.41 -1.66 0.64
CA GLY A 488 10.53 -0.36 1.29
C GLY A 488 11.64 0.51 0.71
N ILE A 489 12.85 -0.05 0.54
CA ILE A 489 13.97 0.66 -0.10
C ILE A 489 13.62 1.05 -1.53
N TYR A 490 12.91 0.18 -2.26
CA TYR A 490 12.48 0.47 -3.62
C TYR A 490 11.49 1.65 -3.66
N THR A 491 10.36 1.60 -2.91
CA THR A 491 9.37 2.69 -2.95
C THR A 491 9.98 4.01 -2.46
N LYS A 492 10.60 4.04 -1.28
CA LYS A 492 11.02 5.32 -0.70
C LYS A 492 12.21 5.97 -1.42
N ALA A 493 13.04 5.21 -2.12
CA ALA A 493 14.06 5.80 -2.98
C ALA A 493 13.49 6.34 -4.31
N ALA A 494 12.36 5.80 -4.79
CA ALA A 494 11.63 6.35 -5.91
C ALA A 494 10.88 7.64 -5.50
N ASP A 495 10.09 7.56 -4.44
CA ASP A 495 9.31 8.64 -3.80
C ASP A 495 10.19 9.88 -3.54
N ILE A 496 11.21 9.77 -2.67
CA ILE A 496 12.16 10.87 -2.39
C ILE A 496 12.83 11.39 -3.67
N GLY A 497 13.11 10.50 -4.62
CA GLY A 497 13.69 10.84 -5.92
C GLY A 497 12.76 11.67 -6.81
N ALA A 498 11.47 11.35 -6.80
CA ALA A 498 10.42 12.03 -7.53
C ALA A 498 10.06 13.36 -6.86
N ASP A 499 9.82 13.36 -5.55
CA ASP A 499 9.26 14.49 -4.80
C ASP A 499 10.23 15.67 -4.66
N LEU A 500 11.49 15.41 -4.30
CA LEU A 500 12.47 16.48 -4.12
C LEU A 500 12.76 17.21 -5.44
N VAL A 501 13.00 16.49 -6.54
CA VAL A 501 13.29 17.14 -7.82
C VAL A 501 12.01 17.68 -8.47
N GLY A 502 10.89 16.96 -8.36
CA GLY A 502 9.60 17.36 -8.92
C GLY A 502 9.02 18.60 -8.22
N LYS A 503 8.65 18.47 -6.95
CA LYS A 503 7.95 19.52 -6.20
C LYS A 503 8.88 20.66 -5.78
N ILE A 504 10.08 20.34 -5.26
CA ILE A 504 10.97 21.36 -4.68
C ILE A 504 11.90 22.00 -5.73
N GLU A 505 12.55 21.23 -6.61
CA GLU A 505 13.51 21.82 -7.60
C GLU A 505 12.85 22.31 -8.90
N ARG A 506 11.74 21.72 -9.33
CA ARG A 506 11.08 22.04 -10.63
C ARG A 506 9.65 22.58 -10.53
N HIS A 507 9.05 22.54 -9.34
CA HIS A 507 7.67 22.98 -9.08
C HIS A 507 6.62 22.37 -10.03
N ILE A 508 6.80 21.08 -10.38
CA ILE A 508 5.79 20.28 -11.09
C ILE A 508 4.90 19.53 -10.08
N PRO A 509 3.67 19.13 -10.47
CA PRO A 509 2.78 18.33 -9.61
C PRO A 509 3.39 17.03 -9.10
N GLU A 510 2.80 16.52 -8.00
CA GLU A 510 2.80 15.10 -7.64
C GLU A 510 2.36 14.27 -8.85
N ASP A 511 2.97 13.11 -9.09
CA ASP A 511 2.67 12.20 -10.21
C ASP A 511 2.78 12.75 -11.66
N ASP A 512 3.36 13.93 -11.89
CA ASP A 512 3.43 14.52 -13.23
C ASP A 512 4.26 13.66 -14.22
N ALA A 513 3.68 13.35 -15.38
CA ALA A 513 4.27 12.50 -16.44
C ALA A 513 5.52 13.09 -17.15
N ARG A 514 6.09 14.19 -16.66
CA ARG A 514 7.43 14.69 -17.01
C ARG A 514 8.50 14.14 -16.07
N ASN A 515 8.14 13.60 -14.90
CA ASN A 515 9.09 13.14 -13.91
C ASN A 515 9.57 11.70 -14.21
N PRO A 516 10.84 11.44 -14.57
CA PRO A 516 11.30 10.08 -14.88
C PRO A 516 11.22 9.10 -13.70
N ALA A 517 11.08 9.57 -12.46
CA ALA A 517 10.92 8.70 -11.31
C ALA A 517 9.48 8.18 -11.10
N VAL A 518 8.43 8.82 -11.63
CA VAL A 518 7.02 8.50 -11.27
C VAL A 518 6.61 7.05 -11.52
N ILE A 519 7.04 6.45 -12.65
CA ILE A 519 6.73 5.05 -12.92
C ILE A 519 7.44 4.12 -11.93
N ALA A 520 8.63 4.48 -11.45
CA ALA A 520 9.27 3.71 -10.39
C ALA A 520 8.55 3.88 -9.04
N ASP A 521 8.01 5.06 -8.76
CA ASP A 521 7.28 5.33 -7.52
C ASP A 521 5.98 4.54 -7.44
N LEU A 522 5.16 4.61 -8.50
CA LEU A 522 3.92 3.85 -8.62
C LEU A 522 4.17 2.32 -8.68
N VAL A 523 5.32 1.86 -9.21
CA VAL A 523 5.75 0.45 -9.05
C VAL A 523 6.07 0.15 -7.59
N GLY A 524 6.68 1.10 -6.88
CA GLY A 524 7.03 1.05 -5.48
C GLY A 524 5.86 0.71 -4.55
N ASP A 525 4.72 1.40 -4.69
CA ASP A 525 3.51 1.12 -3.89
C ASP A 525 3.11 -0.35 -3.94
N ASN A 526 3.22 -0.96 -5.13
CA ASN A 526 2.83 -2.34 -5.35
C ASN A 526 3.82 -3.32 -4.69
N VAL A 527 5.13 -3.09 -4.84
CA VAL A 527 6.19 -4.00 -4.37
C VAL A 527 6.59 -3.79 -2.91
N GLY A 528 6.41 -2.57 -2.38
CA GLY A 528 6.63 -2.20 -0.99
C GLY A 528 5.34 -2.30 -0.18
N ASP A 529 4.46 -1.31 -0.33
CA ASP A 529 3.28 -1.19 0.53
C ASP A 529 2.24 -2.29 0.33
N CYS A 530 2.07 -2.85 -0.86
CA CYS A 530 1.20 -4.03 -1.04
C CYS A 530 1.90 -5.36 -0.72
N ALA A 531 3.00 -5.70 -1.40
CA ALA A 531 3.62 -7.02 -1.21
C ALA A 531 4.28 -7.20 0.16
N GLY A 532 4.97 -6.18 0.68
CA GLY A 532 5.61 -6.21 1.99
C GLY A 532 4.61 -6.40 3.12
N GLN A 533 3.57 -5.56 3.17
CA GLN A 533 2.51 -5.64 4.18
C GLN A 533 1.72 -6.97 4.07
N CYS A 534 1.51 -7.49 2.85
CA CYS A 534 0.93 -8.81 2.65
C CYS A 534 1.78 -9.94 3.25
N ALA A 535 3.10 -9.88 3.11
CA ALA A 535 4.02 -10.87 3.66
C ALA A 535 4.20 -10.76 5.19
N ASP A 536 4.29 -9.54 5.75
CA ASP A 536 4.35 -9.29 7.21
C ASP A 536 3.12 -9.83 7.94
N LEU A 537 1.91 -9.56 7.45
CA LEU A 537 0.72 -10.03 8.18
C LEU A 537 0.47 -11.53 7.98
N PHE A 538 0.80 -12.09 6.82
CA PHE A 538 0.85 -13.55 6.62
C PHE A 538 1.76 -14.22 7.66
N GLU A 539 2.93 -13.65 7.89
CA GLU A 539 3.88 -14.16 8.88
C GLU A 539 3.42 -13.94 10.31
N SER A 540 2.89 -12.76 10.63
CA SER A 540 2.41 -12.42 11.98
C SER A 540 1.33 -13.40 12.45
N ILE A 541 0.42 -13.78 11.54
CA ILE A 541 -0.60 -14.82 11.77
C ILE A 541 0.04 -16.21 11.87
N SER A 542 0.96 -16.56 10.97
CA SER A 542 1.62 -17.88 10.96
C SER A 542 2.44 -18.13 12.24
N ALA A 543 3.15 -17.12 12.73
CA ALA A 543 3.96 -17.17 13.94
C ALA A 543 3.09 -17.18 15.21
N GLU A 544 2.01 -16.40 15.26
CA GLU A 544 1.03 -16.45 16.35
C GLU A 544 0.43 -17.85 16.47
N ILE A 545 -0.11 -18.40 15.37
CA ILE A 545 -0.72 -19.73 15.35
C ILE A 545 0.29 -20.75 15.93
N ILE A 546 1.51 -20.84 15.39
CA ILE A 546 2.50 -21.83 15.84
C ILE A 546 2.87 -21.65 17.32
N ALA A 547 3.09 -20.42 17.79
CA ALA A 547 3.42 -20.15 19.20
C ALA A 547 2.27 -20.57 20.13
N SER A 548 1.04 -20.17 19.80
CA SER A 548 -0.18 -20.52 20.52
C SER A 548 -0.44 -22.03 20.54
N MET A 549 -0.22 -22.71 19.41
CA MET A 549 -0.33 -24.17 19.31
C MET A 549 0.66 -24.89 20.24
N ILE A 550 1.90 -24.39 20.35
CA ILE A 550 2.93 -24.95 21.25
C ILE A 550 2.55 -24.74 22.72
N LEU A 551 2.08 -23.54 23.09
CA LEU A 551 1.61 -23.26 24.45
C LEU A 551 0.40 -24.12 24.82
N GLY A 552 -0.59 -24.25 23.94
CA GLY A 552 -1.74 -25.15 24.11
C GLY A 552 -1.31 -26.62 24.26
N GLY A 553 -0.29 -27.03 23.51
CA GLY A 553 0.32 -28.36 23.60
C GLY A 553 1.17 -28.60 24.87
N ASN A 554 1.47 -27.57 25.66
CA ASN A 554 2.19 -27.67 26.93
C ASN A 554 1.25 -27.71 28.15
N LEU A 555 -0.03 -27.36 28.01
CA LEU A 555 -1.03 -27.46 29.08
C LEU A 555 -1.17 -28.90 29.64
N CYS A 556 -0.93 -29.94 28.85
CA CYS A 556 -1.01 -31.33 29.32
C CYS A 556 0.22 -31.86 30.08
N VAL A 557 1.32 -31.07 30.20
CA VAL A 557 2.60 -31.58 30.74
C VAL A 557 2.49 -32.00 32.21
N ASN A 558 1.64 -31.33 33.00
CA ASN A 558 1.38 -31.71 34.40
C ASN A 558 0.42 -32.91 34.55
N GLY A 559 -0.10 -33.49 33.46
CA GLY A 559 -1.00 -34.65 33.47
C GLY A 559 -2.44 -34.41 33.95
N ILE A 560 -2.76 -33.23 34.48
CA ILE A 560 -4.08 -32.89 35.04
C ILE A 560 -5.15 -32.64 33.95
N ILE A 561 -4.71 -32.30 32.74
CA ILE A 561 -5.53 -32.15 31.52
C ILE A 561 -5.25 -33.33 30.59
N SER A 562 -6.29 -33.97 30.07
CA SER A 562 -6.12 -35.08 29.12
C SER A 562 -5.53 -34.60 27.79
N GLU A 563 -4.75 -35.45 27.12
CA GLU A 563 -4.16 -35.15 25.80
C GLU A 563 -5.24 -34.84 24.73
N LYS A 564 -6.40 -35.51 24.83
CA LYS A 564 -7.59 -35.24 24.01
C LYS A 564 -8.14 -33.83 24.26
N SER A 565 -8.22 -33.39 25.52
CA SER A 565 -8.65 -32.05 25.90
C SER A 565 -7.65 -30.99 25.44
N ALA A 566 -6.34 -31.22 25.64
CA ALA A 566 -5.27 -30.35 25.19
C ALA A 566 -5.25 -30.16 23.66
N SER A 567 -5.64 -31.20 22.90
CA SER A 567 -5.76 -31.13 21.44
C SER A 567 -6.74 -30.05 20.94
N TYR A 568 -7.74 -29.65 21.73
CA TYR A 568 -8.65 -28.55 21.35
C TYR A 568 -7.98 -27.18 21.49
N PHE A 569 -7.17 -26.96 22.53
CA PHE A 569 -6.36 -25.74 22.68
C PHE A 569 -5.32 -25.63 21.55
N VAL A 570 -4.75 -26.76 21.13
CA VAL A 570 -3.86 -26.84 19.96
C VAL A 570 -4.57 -26.52 18.64
N LEU A 571 -5.86 -26.84 18.48
CA LEU A 571 -6.62 -26.48 17.26
C LEU A 571 -7.26 -25.07 17.31
N PHE A 572 -7.38 -24.47 18.49
CA PHE A 572 -8.11 -23.23 18.72
C PHE A 572 -7.71 -22.04 17.81
N PRO A 573 -6.43 -21.68 17.62
CA PRO A 573 -6.07 -20.55 16.75
C PRO A 573 -6.54 -20.74 15.29
N LEU A 574 -6.50 -21.96 14.77
CA LEU A 574 -6.97 -22.25 13.40
C LEU A 574 -8.49 -22.00 13.25
N PHE A 575 -9.27 -22.27 14.30
CA PHE A 575 -10.70 -21.94 14.33
C PHE A 575 -10.95 -20.43 14.46
N VAL A 576 -10.12 -19.69 15.21
CA VAL A 576 -10.23 -18.22 15.32
C VAL A 576 -9.98 -17.53 13.97
N HIS A 577 -8.90 -17.89 13.27
CA HIS A 577 -8.61 -17.29 11.95
C HIS A 577 -9.61 -17.74 10.87
N SER A 578 -10.16 -18.95 10.99
CA SER A 578 -11.29 -19.39 10.15
C SER A 578 -12.57 -18.56 10.42
N MET A 579 -12.79 -18.12 11.66
CA MET A 579 -13.89 -17.21 11.99
C MET A 579 -13.65 -15.80 11.42
N ASP A 580 -12.42 -15.26 11.51
CA ASP A 580 -12.08 -13.95 10.92
C ASP A 580 -12.36 -13.92 9.41
N LEU A 581 -11.95 -14.97 8.67
CA LEU A 581 -12.28 -15.10 7.24
C LEU A 581 -13.77 -14.90 6.94
N LEU A 582 -14.67 -15.49 7.73
CA LEU A 582 -16.12 -15.29 7.58
C LEU A 582 -16.59 -13.90 8.02
N VAL A 583 -16.17 -13.47 9.21
CA VAL A 583 -16.68 -12.27 9.89
C VAL A 583 -16.19 -10.99 9.21
N SER A 584 -14.92 -10.92 8.84
CA SER A 584 -14.38 -9.83 8.03
C SER A 584 -14.91 -9.83 6.60
N THR A 585 -15.20 -10.99 6.00
CA THR A 585 -15.87 -11.05 4.68
C THR A 585 -17.27 -10.42 4.74
N ILE A 586 -18.09 -10.77 5.75
CA ILE A 586 -19.39 -10.12 5.98
C ILE A 586 -19.19 -8.60 6.12
N GLY A 587 -18.19 -8.20 6.91
CA GLY A 587 -17.76 -6.82 7.10
C GLY A 587 -17.44 -6.05 5.81
N VAL A 588 -16.74 -6.68 4.86
CA VAL A 588 -16.37 -6.07 3.56
C VAL A 588 -17.58 -5.76 2.69
N TYR A 589 -18.68 -6.51 2.83
CA TYR A 589 -19.95 -6.21 2.15
C TYR A 589 -20.79 -5.14 2.86
N LEU A 590 -20.45 -4.74 4.11
CA LEU A 590 -21.09 -3.63 4.82
C LEU A 590 -20.49 -2.24 4.49
N VAL A 591 -19.40 -2.18 3.71
CA VAL A 591 -18.78 -0.91 3.28
C VAL A 591 -19.43 -0.40 1.99
N TYR A 592 -20.22 0.68 2.11
CA TYR A 592 -20.83 1.44 1.02
C TYR A 592 -21.15 2.88 1.50
N THR A 593 -21.11 3.89 0.63
CA THR A 593 -21.59 5.24 0.99
C THR A 593 -23.11 5.33 0.84
N SER A 594 -23.75 6.18 1.66
CA SER A 594 -25.20 6.41 1.54
C SER A 594 -25.56 7.33 0.37
N SER A 595 -24.62 8.18 -0.07
CA SER A 595 -24.71 8.96 -1.30
C SER A 595 -24.51 8.07 -2.52
N ASN A 596 -25.62 7.57 -3.08
CA ASN A 596 -25.69 7.07 -4.46
C ASN A 596 -25.81 8.24 -5.45
N ASP A 597 -24.93 9.23 -5.30
CA ASP A 597 -24.65 10.19 -6.35
C ASP A 597 -23.81 9.48 -7.42
N GLU A 598 -24.50 8.77 -8.32
CA GLU A 598 -24.08 8.72 -9.72
C GLU A 598 -23.78 10.17 -10.14
N TRP A 599 -22.60 10.44 -10.72
CA TRP A 599 -22.21 11.80 -11.13
C TRP A 599 -22.99 12.22 -12.40
N ASN A 600 -24.31 12.40 -12.24
CA ASN A 600 -25.27 12.83 -13.24
C ASN A 600 -25.14 14.33 -13.55
N GLY A 601 -23.96 14.94 -13.35
CA GLY A 601 -23.66 16.29 -13.84
C GLY A 601 -23.94 16.39 -15.34
N SER A 602 -23.60 15.35 -16.11
CA SER A 602 -23.95 15.26 -17.54
C SER A 602 -25.46 15.35 -17.84
N LYS A 603 -26.37 14.91 -16.93
CA LYS A 603 -27.83 15.05 -17.11
C LYS A 603 -28.36 16.36 -16.51
N ARG A 604 -28.07 16.65 -15.23
CA ARG A 604 -28.57 17.86 -14.55
C ARG A 604 -28.03 19.14 -15.18
N ASN A 605 -26.75 19.18 -15.56
CA ASN A 605 -26.19 20.39 -16.19
C ASN A 605 -26.76 20.58 -17.59
N ARG A 606 -27.05 19.50 -18.35
CA ARG A 606 -27.81 19.62 -19.62
C ARG A 606 -29.21 20.16 -19.39
N GLU A 607 -29.99 19.62 -18.45
CA GLU A 607 -31.33 20.14 -18.15
C GLU A 607 -31.32 21.59 -17.66
N ALA A 608 -30.36 21.98 -16.82
CA ALA A 608 -30.18 23.34 -16.34
C ALA A 608 -29.74 24.30 -17.46
N TYR A 609 -28.79 23.89 -18.32
CA TYR A 609 -28.32 24.65 -19.48
C TYR A 609 -29.46 24.86 -20.49
N TYR A 610 -30.21 23.82 -20.84
CA TYR A 610 -31.38 23.93 -21.73
C TYR A 610 -32.50 24.78 -21.10
N LYS A 611 -32.69 24.77 -19.78
CA LYS A 611 -33.58 25.73 -19.11
C LYS A 611 -33.10 27.17 -19.25
N GLY A 612 -31.85 27.45 -18.90
CA GLY A 612 -31.28 28.80 -18.98
C GLY A 612 -31.21 29.35 -20.41
N ALA A 613 -30.94 28.48 -21.39
CA ALA A 613 -31.00 28.80 -22.81
C ALA A 613 -32.44 29.13 -23.25
N ASN A 614 -33.42 28.27 -22.93
CA ASN A 614 -34.83 28.52 -23.27
C ASN A 614 -35.38 29.79 -22.60
N GLU A 615 -35.07 30.07 -21.33
CA GLU A 615 -35.48 31.31 -20.67
C GLU A 615 -34.82 32.56 -21.28
N LYS A 616 -33.57 32.48 -21.76
CA LYS A 616 -32.93 33.56 -22.53
C LYS A 616 -33.58 33.74 -23.90
N ILE A 617 -33.85 32.65 -24.63
CA ILE A 617 -34.54 32.68 -25.93
C ILE A 617 -35.95 33.28 -25.77
N GLU A 618 -36.71 32.88 -24.77
CA GLU A 618 -38.06 33.39 -24.54
C GLU A 618 -38.06 34.88 -24.15
N LYS A 619 -37.04 35.35 -23.41
CA LYS A 619 -36.83 36.79 -23.15
C LYS A 619 -36.46 37.56 -24.42
N VAL A 620 -35.57 37.02 -25.26
CA VAL A 620 -35.20 37.63 -26.55
C VAL A 620 -36.38 37.65 -27.54
N GLU A 621 -37.23 36.63 -27.54
CA GLU A 621 -38.48 36.66 -28.31
C GLU A 621 -39.45 37.72 -27.81
N LYS A 622 -39.63 37.86 -26.48
CA LYS A 622 -40.49 38.88 -25.89
C LYS A 622 -39.98 40.29 -26.21
N ALA A 623 -38.66 40.51 -26.17
CA ALA A 623 -38.03 41.75 -26.64
C ALA A 623 -38.28 42.01 -28.14
N LYS A 624 -37.98 41.04 -29.02
CA LYS A 624 -38.23 41.17 -30.47
C LYS A 624 -39.72 41.35 -30.84
N LYS A 625 -40.64 40.91 -29.98
CA LYS A 625 -42.10 41.16 -30.11
C LYS A 625 -42.50 42.55 -29.60
N ALA A 626 -41.76 43.14 -28.65
CA ALA A 626 -41.92 44.53 -28.24
C ALA A 626 -41.35 45.51 -29.30
N ASP A 627 -40.11 45.29 -29.78
CA ASP A 627 -39.48 46.13 -30.81
C ASP A 627 -40.35 46.22 -32.08
N LYS A 628 -40.94 45.09 -32.50
CA LYS A 628 -41.86 45.03 -33.64
C LYS A 628 -43.23 45.69 -33.40
N ALA A 629 -43.60 45.98 -32.16
CA ALA A 629 -44.78 46.78 -31.84
C ALA A 629 -44.46 48.29 -31.88
N GLU A 630 -43.21 48.68 -31.61
CA GLU A 630 -42.79 50.08 -31.53
C GLU A 630 -42.32 50.67 -32.87
N TYR A 631 -41.65 49.88 -33.73
CA TYR A 631 -41.18 50.28 -35.07
C TYR A 631 -42.30 50.44 -36.13
N GLY A 632 -43.51 50.81 -35.72
CA GLY A 632 -44.73 50.85 -36.53
C GLY A 632 -45.13 52.20 -37.13
N LYS A 633 -44.30 53.26 -37.08
CA LYS A 633 -44.68 54.62 -37.55
C LYS A 633 -43.52 55.45 -38.15
N LYS A 634 -43.63 55.73 -39.46
CA LYS A 634 -43.11 56.88 -40.27
C LYS A 634 -41.70 57.45 -39.92
N HIS A 635 -40.77 57.66 -40.86
CA HIS A 635 -40.94 58.45 -42.10
C HIS A 635 -39.84 58.15 -43.16
N THR A 636 -40.05 58.59 -44.39
CA THR A 636 -39.11 58.57 -45.53
C THR A 636 -38.22 59.82 -45.60
N TYR A 637 -36.96 59.70 -46.06
CA TYR A 637 -36.37 60.53 -47.14
C TYR A 637 -35.01 59.98 -47.63
N SER A 638 -34.33 60.69 -48.55
CA SER A 638 -33.29 60.15 -49.46
C SER A 638 -31.92 60.81 -49.31
N SER A 639 -30.91 60.13 -49.85
CA SER A 639 -29.50 60.48 -50.03
C SER A 639 -29.18 61.97 -50.28
N ASN A 640 -28.33 62.56 -49.44
CA ASN A 640 -26.97 63.01 -49.78
C ASN A 640 -26.24 63.61 -48.56
N ASP A 641 -24.94 63.89 -48.70
CA ASP A 641 -24.05 64.40 -47.65
C ASP A 641 -24.52 65.68 -46.94
N ILE A 642 -24.14 65.81 -45.65
CA ILE A 642 -23.53 67.03 -45.09
C ILE A 642 -22.64 66.64 -43.90
N LYS A 643 -21.40 67.15 -43.87
CA LYS A 643 -20.47 67.04 -42.74
C LYS A 643 -20.65 68.20 -41.76
N THR A 644 -19.97 68.13 -40.61
CA THR A 644 -19.68 69.21 -39.64
C THR A 644 -20.85 69.85 -38.88
N CYS A 645 -20.90 69.57 -37.57
CA CYS A 645 -21.04 70.55 -36.47
C CYS A 645 -20.53 69.86 -35.19
N PHE A 646 -19.35 70.18 -34.64
CA PHE A 646 -18.99 71.34 -33.80
C PHE A 646 -19.71 71.43 -32.43
N TYR A 647 -18.92 71.17 -31.38
CA TYR A 647 -18.74 71.95 -30.14
C TYR A 647 -19.92 72.33 -29.22
N GLU A 648 -19.56 72.45 -27.93
CA GLU A 648 -20.28 73.07 -26.80
C GLU A 648 -21.66 72.51 -26.38
N LYS A 649 -21.66 71.88 -25.20
CA LYS A 649 -22.16 72.63 -24.02
C LYS A 649 -21.54 72.16 -22.70
N SER A 650 -21.13 73.14 -21.90
CA SER A 650 -20.74 72.98 -20.50
C SER A 650 -21.71 73.75 -19.59
N ARG A 651 -21.55 73.62 -18.26
CA ARG A 651 -22.31 74.25 -17.15
C ARG A 651 -23.68 73.65 -16.78
N ALA A 652 -23.62 72.63 -15.92
CA ALA A 652 -24.21 72.63 -14.57
C ALA A 652 -23.48 71.54 -13.76
N THR A 653 -23.14 71.67 -12.47
CA THR A 653 -23.56 72.60 -11.42
C THR A 653 -22.36 73.20 -10.64
N LYS A 654 -22.64 74.14 -9.72
CA LYS A 654 -21.73 74.59 -8.65
C LYS A 654 -22.56 74.91 -7.40
N ASN A 655 -21.89 74.95 -6.25
CA ASN A 655 -22.39 75.35 -4.91
C ASN A 655 -23.20 74.29 -4.13
N MET A 656 -22.50 73.52 -3.28
CA MET A 656 -22.88 73.45 -1.86
C MET A 656 -21.62 73.25 -0.99
N ASN A 657 -21.75 73.37 0.33
CA ASN A 657 -20.64 73.80 1.21
C ASN A 657 -20.20 72.72 2.21
N SER A 658 -18.98 72.82 2.72
CA SER A 658 -18.33 71.77 3.51
C SER A 658 -18.91 71.60 4.93
N LYS A 659 -19.52 70.43 5.22
CA LYS A 659 -19.43 69.77 6.55
C LYS A 659 -19.88 68.29 6.65
N GLU A 660 -20.31 67.65 5.56
CA GLU A 660 -20.74 66.24 5.54
C GLU A 660 -19.91 65.42 4.54
N VAL A 661 -18.60 65.28 4.79
CA VAL A 661 -17.65 64.64 3.84
C VAL A 661 -17.05 63.32 4.37
N ASP A 662 -16.99 63.13 5.70
CA ASP A 662 -16.24 62.03 6.32
C ASP A 662 -17.04 60.74 6.63
N LEU A 663 -18.20 60.51 6.00
CA LEU A 663 -18.98 59.27 6.25
C LEU A 663 -19.78 58.69 5.05
N LEU A 664 -19.50 59.12 3.81
CA LEU A 664 -20.14 58.61 2.58
C LEU A 664 -19.14 58.37 1.44
N LEU A 665 -17.94 57.86 1.78
CA LEU A 665 -16.86 57.55 0.83
C LEU A 665 -16.32 56.12 1.04
N CYS A 666 -17.20 55.13 0.94
CA CYS A 666 -16.84 53.70 0.87
C CYS A 666 -17.84 52.87 0.02
N GLU A 667 -18.54 53.52 -0.91
CA GLU A 667 -19.39 52.89 -1.95
C GLU A 667 -19.32 53.77 -3.22
N ASN A 668 -19.47 53.15 -4.40
CA ASN A 668 -19.49 53.81 -5.73
C ASN A 668 -18.17 54.47 -6.21
N TYR A 669 -17.13 53.66 -6.45
CA TYR A 669 -16.05 53.99 -7.39
C TYR A 669 -15.39 52.73 -7.99
N ALA A 670 -16.21 51.89 -8.64
CA ALA A 670 -15.78 50.68 -9.36
C ALA A 670 -16.84 50.26 -10.40
N ASP A 671 -17.09 51.12 -11.38
CA ASP A 671 -17.87 50.84 -12.59
C ASP A 671 -17.21 51.57 -13.77
N ASP A 672 -17.55 51.20 -15.00
CA ASP A 672 -16.89 51.63 -16.25
C ASP A 672 -15.40 51.24 -16.37
N HIS A 673 -15.09 49.96 -16.21
CA HIS A 673 -14.22 49.22 -17.14
C HIS A 673 -14.52 47.71 -17.10
N ASP A 674 -14.23 47.02 -18.21
CA ASP A 674 -14.26 45.57 -18.43
C ASP A 674 -15.63 44.85 -18.31
N HIS A 675 -16.23 44.56 -19.47
CA HIS A 675 -17.46 43.76 -19.62
C HIS A 675 -17.35 42.69 -20.73
N TYR A 676 -16.18 42.06 -20.81
CA TYR A 676 -15.94 40.79 -21.50
C TYR A 676 -14.91 40.00 -20.69
N ASP A 677 -15.37 39.15 -19.76
CA ASP A 677 -14.72 37.92 -19.24
C ASP A 677 -15.37 37.49 -17.90
N GLN A 678 -16.60 36.95 -17.96
CA GLN A 678 -17.32 36.52 -16.74
C GLN A 678 -18.24 35.31 -16.96
N PHE A 679 -17.73 34.23 -17.55
CA PHE A 679 -18.49 32.98 -17.73
C PHE A 679 -17.87 31.71 -17.13
N ASP A 680 -16.55 31.62 -16.91
CA ASP A 680 -15.93 30.37 -16.39
C ASP A 680 -15.99 30.20 -14.86
N TYR A 681 -15.98 31.29 -14.09
CA TYR A 681 -15.84 31.25 -12.62
C TYR A 681 -16.92 30.49 -11.84
N ASN A 682 -18.06 30.14 -12.45
CA ASN A 682 -19.14 29.41 -11.79
C ASN A 682 -18.99 27.87 -11.85
N TYR A 683 -18.17 27.31 -12.75
CA TYR A 683 -17.97 25.85 -12.82
C TYR A 683 -17.03 25.35 -11.72
N GLU A 684 -15.87 26.01 -11.57
CA GLU A 684 -14.84 25.64 -10.59
C GLU A 684 -15.34 25.75 -9.14
N TYR A 685 -16.25 26.70 -8.88
CA TYR A 685 -16.85 26.93 -7.56
C TYR A 685 -17.90 25.87 -7.19
N ASP A 686 -18.76 25.47 -8.14
CA ASP A 686 -19.85 24.52 -7.89
C ASP A 686 -19.33 23.06 -7.73
N ASP A 687 -18.24 22.69 -8.40
CA ASP A 687 -17.61 21.37 -8.19
C ASP A 687 -16.79 21.32 -6.89
N LYS A 688 -16.15 22.43 -6.47
CA LYS A 688 -15.54 22.53 -5.13
C LYS A 688 -16.59 22.33 -4.03
N ILE A 689 -17.75 22.98 -4.10
CA ILE A 689 -18.86 22.84 -3.12
C ILE A 689 -19.42 21.40 -3.09
N LYS A 690 -19.47 20.68 -4.21
CA LYS A 690 -19.87 19.26 -4.24
C LYS A 690 -18.83 18.34 -3.58
N SER A 691 -17.54 18.62 -3.77
CA SER A 691 -16.44 17.81 -3.21
C SER A 691 -16.43 17.76 -1.68
N GLU A 692 -16.80 18.88 -1.03
CA GLU A 692 -16.90 19.00 0.43
C GLU A 692 -17.95 18.04 1.02
N ASN A 693 -19.04 17.80 0.28
CA ASN A 693 -20.17 17.00 0.73
C ASN A 693 -19.98 15.47 0.61
N LEU A 694 -18.89 14.99 -0.02
CA LEU A 694 -18.62 13.56 -0.15
C LEU A 694 -18.29 12.92 1.22
N GLU A 695 -19.06 11.88 1.62
CA GLU A 695 -18.88 11.16 2.89
C GLU A 695 -17.48 10.54 3.01
N SER A 696 -16.80 10.78 4.14
CA SER A 696 -15.44 10.29 4.39
C SER A 696 -15.34 8.76 4.31
N PRO A 697 -14.46 8.18 3.47
CA PRO A 697 -14.32 6.72 3.33
C PRO A 697 -13.94 6.05 4.65
N LEU A 698 -13.02 6.68 5.40
CA LEU A 698 -12.54 6.22 6.70
C LEU A 698 -13.69 6.06 7.70
N LYS A 699 -14.67 6.96 7.68
CA LYS A 699 -15.86 6.90 8.56
C LYS A 699 -16.72 5.67 8.24
N VAL A 700 -16.88 5.33 6.97
CA VAL A 700 -17.63 4.12 6.52
C VAL A 700 -16.86 2.85 6.91
N MET A 701 -15.56 2.81 6.64
CA MET A 701 -14.69 1.68 6.94
C MET A 701 -14.61 1.41 8.46
N LEU A 702 -14.45 2.46 9.29
CA LEU A 702 -14.46 2.33 10.76
C LEU A 702 -15.83 1.96 11.33
N LYS A 703 -16.93 2.41 10.72
CA LYS A 703 -18.29 1.98 11.09
C LYS A 703 -18.47 0.48 10.86
N ALA A 704 -18.02 -0.03 9.70
CA ALA A 704 -18.00 -1.47 9.43
C ALA A 704 -17.08 -2.21 10.41
N TYR A 705 -15.86 -1.71 10.66
CA TYR A 705 -14.91 -2.28 11.63
C TYR A 705 -15.51 -2.46 13.03
N PHE A 706 -16.29 -1.49 13.52
CA PHE A 706 -16.98 -1.61 14.81
C PHE A 706 -18.01 -2.76 14.84
N PHE A 707 -18.80 -2.93 13.77
CA PHE A 707 -19.74 -4.07 13.66
C PHE A 707 -19.01 -5.42 13.57
N ILE A 708 -17.86 -5.46 12.87
CA ILE A 708 -17.01 -6.65 12.76
C ILE A 708 -16.43 -7.02 14.12
N CYS A 709 -15.92 -6.06 14.89
CA CYS A 709 -15.46 -6.30 16.25
C CYS A 709 -16.55 -6.93 17.13
N LEU A 710 -17.78 -6.42 17.10
CA LEU A 710 -18.91 -7.00 17.84
C LEU A 710 -19.24 -8.43 17.40
N LEU A 711 -19.19 -8.71 16.09
CA LEU A 711 -19.44 -10.03 15.54
C LEU A 711 -18.29 -11.02 15.87
N SER A 712 -17.03 -10.58 15.84
CA SER A 712 -15.87 -11.36 16.28
C SER A 712 -15.93 -11.65 17.79
N ILE A 713 -16.31 -10.69 18.64
CA ILE A 713 -16.52 -10.94 20.09
C ILE A 713 -17.55 -12.06 20.29
N THR A 714 -18.66 -12.01 19.54
CA THR A 714 -19.74 -13.01 19.63
C THR A 714 -19.29 -14.38 19.13
N GLY A 715 -18.65 -14.44 17.95
CA GLY A 715 -18.17 -15.69 17.35
C GLY A 715 -17.05 -16.35 18.16
N PHE A 716 -16.10 -15.57 18.66
CA PHE A 716 -14.99 -16.04 19.50
C PHE A 716 -15.53 -16.57 20.84
N SER A 717 -16.51 -15.88 21.44
CA SER A 717 -17.17 -16.35 22.66
C SER A 717 -17.93 -17.66 22.44
N LEU A 718 -18.53 -17.84 21.26
CA LEU A 718 -19.18 -19.09 20.86
C LEU A 718 -18.15 -20.21 20.61
N LEU A 719 -17.01 -19.94 19.97
CA LEU A 719 -15.91 -20.89 19.79
C LEU A 719 -15.33 -21.35 21.12
N CYS A 720 -15.05 -20.41 22.05
CA CYS A 720 -14.63 -20.73 23.42
C CYS A 720 -15.65 -21.65 24.11
N ARG A 721 -16.95 -21.36 23.99
CA ARG A 721 -18.01 -22.19 24.56
C ARG A 721 -18.05 -23.59 23.93
N ILE A 722 -17.93 -23.71 22.61
CA ILE A 722 -17.97 -25.00 21.90
C ILE A 722 -16.75 -25.86 22.23
N LEU A 723 -15.54 -25.28 22.27
CA LEU A 723 -14.28 -26.01 22.40
C LEU A 723 -13.82 -26.21 23.86
N PHE A 724 -14.23 -25.34 24.79
CA PHE A 724 -13.78 -25.37 26.19
C PHE A 724 -14.90 -25.68 27.21
N SER A 725 -16.11 -26.05 26.76
CA SER A 725 -17.07 -26.80 27.57
C SER A 725 -16.61 -28.26 27.77
N LEU A 726 -15.47 -28.41 28.44
CA LEU A 726 -14.97 -29.68 28.99
C LEU A 726 -15.94 -30.22 30.05
N ASP A 727 -15.95 -31.55 30.22
CA ASP A 727 -16.98 -32.33 30.91
C ASP A 727 -17.42 -31.77 32.27
N GLU A 728 -18.74 -31.84 32.54
CA GLU A 728 -19.37 -31.27 33.73
C GLU A 728 -18.90 -31.92 35.05
N GLU A 729 -18.24 -33.08 34.99
CA GLU A 729 -17.74 -33.86 36.12
C GLU A 729 -16.84 -33.09 37.11
N ARG A 730 -16.17 -32.02 36.69
CA ARG A 730 -15.33 -31.18 37.59
C ARG A 730 -16.05 -30.01 38.25
N GLY A 731 -17.29 -29.71 37.86
CA GLY A 731 -18.16 -28.70 38.48
C GLY A 731 -17.80 -27.23 38.17
N LYS A 732 -18.83 -26.40 37.95
CA LYS A 732 -18.73 -24.94 37.70
C LYS A 732 -17.69 -24.54 36.63
N ASN A 733 -17.80 -25.12 35.43
CA ASN A 733 -16.94 -24.78 34.29
C ASN A 733 -17.23 -23.35 33.74
N TYR A 734 -16.54 -22.36 34.32
CA TYR A 734 -16.45 -20.99 33.81
C TYR A 734 -15.21 -20.76 32.92
N THR A 735 -14.39 -21.79 32.68
CA THR A 735 -13.11 -21.70 31.98
C THR A 735 -13.26 -21.10 30.58
N TRP A 736 -14.28 -21.52 29.82
CA TRP A 736 -14.61 -20.93 28.52
C TRP A 736 -14.86 -19.42 28.59
N ALA A 737 -15.53 -18.93 29.64
CA ALA A 737 -15.85 -17.52 29.80
C ALA A 737 -14.61 -16.67 30.13
N TYR A 738 -13.67 -17.20 30.93
CA TYR A 738 -12.38 -16.53 31.15
C TYR A 738 -11.57 -16.39 29.85
N PHE A 739 -11.58 -17.39 28.97
CA PHE A 739 -10.91 -17.28 27.66
C PHE A 739 -11.66 -16.41 26.65
N SER A 740 -13.00 -16.36 26.69
CA SER A 740 -13.77 -15.33 25.97
C SER A 740 -13.37 -13.91 26.41
N LEU A 741 -13.15 -13.70 27.72
CA LEU A 741 -12.68 -12.42 28.25
C LEU A 741 -11.22 -12.12 27.81
N CYS A 742 -10.33 -13.11 27.75
CA CYS A 742 -8.99 -12.92 27.16
C CYS A 742 -9.07 -12.48 25.69
N GLY A 743 -9.92 -13.13 24.89
CA GLY A 743 -10.15 -12.75 23.49
C GLY A 743 -10.72 -11.33 23.35
N LEU A 744 -11.67 -10.95 24.20
CA LEU A 744 -12.22 -9.60 24.28
C LEU A 744 -11.15 -8.55 24.63
N VAL A 745 -10.22 -8.85 25.55
CA VAL A 745 -9.07 -7.98 25.85
C VAL A 745 -8.18 -7.81 24.60
N GLY A 746 -7.96 -8.88 23.84
CA GLY A 746 -7.28 -8.82 22.54
C GLY A 746 -7.95 -7.91 21.50
N MET A 747 -9.25 -8.08 21.29
CA MET A 747 -10.02 -7.25 20.35
C MET A 747 -10.10 -5.79 20.82
N THR A 748 -10.17 -5.55 22.13
CA THR A 748 -10.12 -4.21 22.72
C THR A 748 -8.75 -3.57 22.52
N CYS A 749 -7.65 -4.33 22.66
CA CYS A 749 -6.30 -3.90 22.32
C CYS A 749 -6.23 -3.47 20.84
N SER A 750 -6.69 -4.30 19.92
CA SER A 750 -6.76 -3.98 18.48
C SER A 750 -7.48 -2.65 18.22
N TYR A 751 -8.69 -2.49 18.77
CA TYR A 751 -9.50 -1.29 18.59
C TYR A 751 -8.86 -0.03 19.20
N LEU A 752 -8.23 -0.15 20.37
CA LEU A 752 -7.46 0.95 20.98
C LEU A 752 -6.22 1.31 20.17
N PHE A 753 -5.52 0.34 19.56
CA PHE A 753 -4.37 0.61 18.68
C PHE A 753 -4.76 1.44 17.46
N VAL A 754 -5.90 1.16 16.83
CA VAL A 754 -6.42 1.97 15.71
C VAL A 754 -6.78 3.39 16.17
N ILE A 755 -7.38 3.56 17.35
CA ILE A 755 -7.69 4.91 17.89
C ILE A 755 -6.43 5.70 18.25
N LEU A 756 -5.46 5.06 18.92
CA LEU A 756 -4.23 5.70 19.35
C LEU A 756 -3.35 6.09 18.15
N THR A 757 -3.24 5.22 17.15
CA THR A 757 -2.46 5.52 15.94
C THR A 757 -3.04 6.75 15.24
N ARG A 758 -4.36 6.79 14.99
CA ARG A 758 -5.05 7.97 14.45
C ARG A 758 -4.84 9.23 15.28
N TYR A 759 -4.88 9.16 16.62
CA TYR A 759 -4.66 10.35 17.45
C TYR A 759 -3.29 11.03 17.21
N TYR A 760 -2.27 10.26 16.81
CA TYR A 760 -0.95 10.78 16.47
C TYR A 760 -0.76 11.07 14.97
N THR A 761 -1.42 10.35 14.05
CA THR A 761 -1.18 10.43 12.59
C THR A 761 -2.31 11.04 11.74
N ASP A 762 -3.55 11.11 12.20
CA ASP A 762 -4.68 11.66 11.43
C ASP A 762 -4.75 13.20 11.58
N TYR A 763 -4.74 13.91 10.46
CA TYR A 763 -4.71 15.40 10.42
C TYR A 763 -5.92 16.08 11.06
N SER A 764 -6.97 15.32 11.39
CA SER A 764 -8.06 15.80 12.25
C SER A 764 -7.56 16.27 13.63
N TYR A 765 -6.52 15.62 14.17
CA TYR A 765 -6.09 15.77 15.56
C TYR A 765 -5.01 16.86 15.79
N PRO A 766 -4.88 17.38 17.02
CA PRO A 766 -3.92 18.44 17.34
C PRO A 766 -2.44 18.08 17.13
N LYS A 767 -2.08 16.78 17.13
CA LYS A 767 -0.69 16.32 16.99
C LYS A 767 -0.11 16.66 15.62
N VAL A 768 -0.79 16.23 14.57
CA VAL A 768 -0.42 16.52 13.17
C VAL A 768 -0.54 18.02 12.87
N LYS A 769 -1.62 18.68 13.34
CA LYS A 769 -1.80 20.13 13.19
C LYS A 769 -0.66 20.95 13.81
N LYS A 770 -0.04 20.47 14.91
CA LYS A 770 1.17 21.08 15.48
C LYS A 770 2.39 20.97 14.56
N ILE A 771 2.55 19.86 13.83
CA ILE A 771 3.62 19.67 12.84
C ILE A 771 3.38 20.62 11.65
N ALA A 772 2.17 20.65 11.10
CA ALA A 772 1.81 21.54 10.00
C ALA A 772 1.98 23.03 10.35
N HIS A 773 1.59 23.44 11.57
CA HIS A 773 1.87 24.79 12.06
C HIS A 773 3.38 25.03 12.24
N ALA A 774 4.16 24.04 12.66
CA ALA A 774 5.61 24.19 12.82
C ALA A 774 6.35 24.36 11.46
N SER A 775 5.72 23.97 10.34
CA SER A 775 6.21 24.26 8.99
C SER A 775 6.25 25.76 8.66
N LEU A 776 5.41 26.60 9.31
CA LEU A 776 5.45 28.07 9.14
C LEU A 776 6.79 28.69 9.56
N SER A 777 7.51 28.03 10.48
CA SER A 777 8.82 28.45 10.97
C SER A 777 9.99 27.76 10.25
N GLY A 778 9.70 26.94 9.22
CA GLY A 778 10.69 26.26 8.38
C GLY A 778 10.86 24.76 8.66
N PRO A 779 11.76 24.08 7.92
CA PRO A 779 11.90 22.63 7.97
C PRO A 779 12.43 22.12 9.33
N ALA A 780 13.34 22.85 9.97
CA ALA A 780 13.93 22.43 11.24
C ALA A 780 12.89 22.32 12.37
N THR A 781 11.94 23.26 12.44
CA THR A 781 10.84 23.22 13.41
C THR A 781 9.81 22.16 13.08
N ASN A 782 9.53 21.91 11.80
CA ASN A 782 8.71 20.77 11.36
C ASN A 782 9.34 19.42 11.80
N ILE A 783 10.64 19.22 11.56
CA ILE A 783 11.35 17.99 11.96
C ILE A 783 11.36 17.83 13.49
N ILE A 784 11.65 18.89 14.25
CA ILE A 784 11.59 18.84 15.71
C ILE A 784 10.17 18.49 16.20
N ALA A 785 9.12 19.00 15.54
CA ALA A 785 7.74 18.69 15.90
C ALA A 785 7.37 17.22 15.62
N GLY A 786 7.77 16.66 14.47
CA GLY A 786 7.49 15.26 14.12
C GLY A 786 8.27 14.27 14.99
N LEU A 787 9.54 14.54 15.30
CA LEU A 787 10.33 13.75 16.26
C LEU A 787 9.68 13.74 17.65
N TYR A 788 9.20 14.90 18.12
CA TYR A 788 8.44 15.01 19.37
C TYR A 788 7.14 14.17 19.35
N VAL A 789 6.35 14.27 18.27
CA VAL A 789 5.10 13.51 18.10
C VAL A 789 5.37 12.01 18.08
N GLY A 790 6.37 11.55 17.33
CA GLY A 790 6.79 10.15 17.26
C GLY A 790 7.23 9.61 18.62
N LEU A 791 8.11 10.32 19.34
CA LEU A 791 8.60 9.89 20.67
C LEU A 791 7.46 9.84 21.70
N GLU A 792 6.54 10.80 21.70
CA GLU A 792 5.38 10.78 22.58
C GLU A 792 4.43 9.62 22.25
N SER A 793 4.30 9.27 20.96
CA SER A 793 3.38 8.23 20.49
C SER A 793 3.67 6.83 21.03
N THR A 794 4.86 6.56 21.56
CA THR A 794 5.20 5.25 22.14
C THR A 794 4.49 5.00 23.49
N PHE A 795 4.09 6.06 24.20
CA PHE A 795 3.62 5.99 25.59
C PHE A 795 2.31 5.20 25.76
N PHE A 796 1.22 5.65 25.13
CA PHE A 796 -0.10 5.02 25.29
C PHE A 796 -0.19 3.59 24.71
N PRO A 797 0.38 3.27 23.52
CA PRO A 797 0.36 1.90 23.01
C PRO A 797 1.07 0.90 23.92
N VAL A 798 2.19 1.29 24.55
CA VAL A 798 2.90 0.44 25.52
C VAL A 798 2.07 0.23 26.79
N ILE A 799 1.31 1.23 27.25
CA ILE A 799 0.35 1.06 28.35
C ILE A 799 -0.77 0.08 27.95
N VAL A 800 -1.31 0.18 26.73
CA VAL A 800 -2.34 -0.75 26.23
C VAL A 800 -1.81 -2.18 26.12
N ILE A 801 -0.60 -2.39 25.59
CA ILE A 801 0.07 -3.71 25.60
C ILE A 801 0.20 -4.24 27.03
N SER A 802 0.72 -3.41 27.95
CA SER A 802 1.00 -3.81 29.34
C SER A 802 -0.26 -4.22 30.09
N ILE A 803 -1.34 -3.43 29.96
CA ILE A 803 -2.65 -3.75 30.55
C ILE A 803 -3.21 -5.03 29.92
N SER A 804 -3.10 -5.19 28.60
CA SER A 804 -3.63 -6.36 27.88
C SER A 804 -2.93 -7.66 28.29
N LEU A 805 -1.60 -7.64 28.40
CA LEU A 805 -0.81 -8.77 28.88
C LEU A 805 -1.16 -9.13 30.33
N LEU A 806 -1.12 -8.16 31.25
CA LEU A 806 -1.38 -8.42 32.67
C LEU A 806 -2.81 -8.91 32.93
N LEU A 807 -3.81 -8.31 32.26
CA LEU A 807 -5.21 -8.68 32.42
C LEU A 807 -5.51 -10.07 31.83
N SER A 808 -5.02 -10.37 30.62
CA SER A 808 -5.22 -11.69 30.00
C SER A 808 -4.43 -12.80 30.71
N TYR A 809 -3.25 -12.50 31.25
CA TYR A 809 -2.50 -13.42 32.11
C TYR A 809 -3.25 -13.74 33.41
N TYR A 810 -3.81 -12.72 34.09
CA TYR A 810 -4.62 -12.90 35.29
C TYR A 810 -5.92 -13.68 35.01
N LEU A 811 -6.63 -13.35 33.93
CA LEU A 811 -7.82 -14.08 33.49
C LEU A 811 -7.52 -15.54 33.14
N GLY A 812 -6.38 -15.80 32.47
CA GLY A 812 -5.90 -17.15 32.19
C GLY A 812 -5.67 -17.98 33.46
N ILE A 813 -4.99 -17.42 34.46
CA ILE A 813 -4.84 -18.06 35.78
C ILE A 813 -6.20 -18.33 36.43
N LYS A 814 -7.16 -17.40 36.36
CA LYS A 814 -8.52 -17.61 36.89
C LYS A 814 -9.34 -18.66 36.12
N GLY A 815 -9.02 -18.90 34.85
CA GLY A 815 -9.54 -20.03 34.07
C GLY A 815 -9.06 -21.40 34.56
N ASN A 816 -7.92 -21.45 35.26
CA ASN A 816 -7.42 -22.57 36.06
C ASN A 816 -7.49 -23.96 35.39
N ILE A 817 -7.19 -24.04 34.08
CA ILE A 817 -7.39 -25.27 33.27
C ILE A 817 -6.62 -26.46 33.88
N THR A 818 -5.38 -26.23 34.30
CA THR A 818 -4.51 -27.27 34.89
C THR A 818 -4.86 -27.64 36.33
N GLY A 819 -5.95 -27.11 36.92
CA GLY A 819 -6.30 -27.34 38.34
C GLY A 819 -5.42 -26.57 39.33
N ASP A 820 -4.11 -26.53 39.08
CA ASP A 820 -3.15 -25.65 39.73
C ASP A 820 -3.15 -24.26 39.09
N SER A 821 -2.95 -23.21 39.90
CA SER A 821 -2.78 -21.82 39.44
C SER A 821 -1.38 -21.55 38.84
N GLY A 822 -0.89 -22.48 38.02
CA GLY A 822 0.42 -22.44 37.38
C GLY A 822 0.54 -21.40 36.26
N VAL A 823 1.76 -20.89 36.08
CA VAL A 823 2.15 -19.86 35.10
C VAL A 823 1.62 -20.16 33.68
N ILE A 824 1.61 -21.42 33.25
CA ILE A 824 1.17 -21.84 31.92
C ILE A 824 -0.30 -21.46 31.61
N ASN A 825 -1.20 -21.44 32.60
CA ASN A 825 -2.59 -20.98 32.39
C ASN A 825 -2.63 -19.49 32.03
N GLY A 826 -1.77 -18.67 32.65
CA GLY A 826 -1.66 -17.24 32.34
C GLY A 826 -1.01 -17.00 30.98
N LEU A 827 0.06 -17.72 30.65
CA LEU A 827 0.72 -17.64 29.33
C LEU A 827 -0.23 -18.06 28.18
N TYR A 828 -1.07 -19.07 28.41
CA TYR A 828 -2.12 -19.40 27.45
C TYR A 828 -3.23 -18.33 27.42
N GLY A 829 -3.52 -17.66 28.54
CA GLY A 829 -4.36 -16.45 28.58
C GLY A 829 -3.86 -15.33 27.66
N THR A 830 -2.55 -15.02 27.69
CA THR A 830 -1.94 -14.04 26.77
C THR A 830 -1.97 -14.50 25.31
N SER A 831 -1.84 -15.81 25.05
CA SER A 831 -2.00 -16.40 23.71
C SER A 831 -3.42 -16.19 23.16
N VAL A 832 -4.46 -16.46 23.96
CA VAL A 832 -5.86 -16.23 23.58
C VAL A 832 -6.17 -14.73 23.37
N ALA A 833 -5.52 -13.82 24.09
CA ALA A 833 -5.61 -12.38 23.81
C ALA A 833 -4.89 -11.98 22.51
N THR A 834 -3.80 -12.66 22.15
CA THR A 834 -3.10 -12.42 20.86
C THR A 834 -3.97 -12.87 19.68
N MET A 835 -4.59 -14.05 19.77
CA MET A 835 -5.61 -14.50 18.82
C MET A 835 -6.79 -13.50 18.74
N GLY A 836 -7.24 -12.99 19.88
CA GLY A 836 -8.30 -11.98 19.94
C GLY A 836 -7.94 -10.71 19.19
N MET A 837 -6.70 -10.22 19.32
CA MET A 837 -6.21 -9.08 18.55
C MET A 837 -6.19 -9.38 17.04
N LEU A 838 -5.68 -10.55 16.63
CA LEU A 838 -5.63 -10.93 15.22
C LEU A 838 -6.97 -11.39 14.61
N SER A 839 -8.03 -11.61 15.40
CA SER A 839 -9.36 -12.05 14.90
C SER A 839 -10.19 -11.00 14.13
N THR A 840 -9.51 -9.98 13.61
CA THR A 840 -10.02 -8.95 12.68
C THR A 840 -8.97 -8.56 11.62
N ALA A 841 -7.88 -9.35 11.51
CA ALA A 841 -6.72 -9.07 10.67
C ALA A 841 -7.07 -9.03 9.18
N VAL A 842 -8.02 -9.84 8.72
CA VAL A 842 -8.53 -9.79 7.33
C VAL A 842 -9.10 -8.40 7.02
N PHE A 843 -9.92 -7.81 7.89
CA PHE A 843 -10.47 -6.47 7.62
C PHE A 843 -9.40 -5.37 7.73
N ILE A 844 -8.47 -5.46 8.68
CA ILE A 844 -7.39 -4.47 8.81
C ILE A 844 -6.48 -4.50 7.57
N LEU A 845 -6.09 -5.67 7.07
CA LEU A 845 -5.32 -5.79 5.83
C LEU A 845 -6.12 -5.33 4.60
N SER A 846 -7.44 -5.49 4.60
CA SER A 846 -8.32 -4.90 3.58
C SER A 846 -8.25 -3.37 3.58
N MET A 847 -8.19 -2.75 4.76
CA MET A 847 -7.99 -1.30 4.91
C MET A 847 -6.56 -0.86 4.53
N SER A 848 -5.55 -1.70 4.75
CA SER A 848 -4.16 -1.39 4.36
C SER A 848 -3.96 -1.40 2.85
N ASN A 849 -4.33 -2.52 2.20
CA ASN A 849 -4.19 -2.68 0.74
C ASN A 849 -5.06 -1.70 -0.07
N PHE A 850 -6.09 -1.11 0.55
CA PHE A 850 -6.86 0.00 -0.03
C PHE A 850 -6.00 1.24 -0.29
N GLY A 851 -4.97 1.52 0.52
CA GLY A 851 -4.10 2.69 0.36
C GLY A 851 -3.31 2.69 -0.94
N PRO A 852 -2.41 1.71 -1.18
CA PRO A 852 -1.61 1.61 -2.40
C PRO A 852 -2.43 1.56 -3.69
N ILE A 853 -3.63 0.97 -3.64
CA ILE A 853 -4.54 0.89 -4.80
C ILE A 853 -5.20 2.26 -5.08
N ALA A 854 -5.38 3.11 -4.06
CA ALA A 854 -5.85 4.49 -4.20
C ALA A 854 -4.73 5.44 -4.65
N ASP A 855 -3.52 5.35 -4.06
CA ASP A 855 -2.28 6.03 -4.47
C ASP A 855 -2.08 5.88 -5.98
N ASN A 856 -1.89 4.63 -6.43
CA ASN A 856 -1.69 4.28 -7.83
C ASN A 856 -2.84 4.75 -8.74
N ALA A 857 -4.08 4.76 -8.25
CA ALA A 857 -5.20 5.27 -9.03
C ALA A 857 -5.10 6.79 -9.24
N GLY A 858 -4.64 7.55 -8.24
CA GLY A 858 -4.34 8.97 -8.36
C GLY A 858 -3.20 9.25 -9.34
N GLY A 859 -2.10 8.52 -9.24
CA GLY A 859 -0.97 8.67 -10.16
C GLY A 859 -1.34 8.38 -11.61
N ILE A 860 -2.11 7.31 -11.88
CA ILE A 860 -2.62 7.03 -13.24
C ILE A 860 -3.55 8.16 -13.72
N VAL A 861 -4.41 8.72 -12.86
CA VAL A 861 -5.33 9.83 -13.17
C VAL A 861 -4.60 11.12 -13.55
N GLU A 862 -3.51 11.44 -12.85
CA GLU A 862 -2.66 12.61 -13.16
C GLU A 862 -1.85 12.40 -14.44
N MET A 863 -1.17 11.26 -14.57
CA MET A 863 -0.38 10.94 -15.77
C MET A 863 -1.23 10.90 -17.05
N SER A 864 -2.51 10.53 -16.96
CA SER A 864 -3.49 10.56 -18.06
C SER A 864 -4.23 11.89 -18.22
N LYS A 865 -3.84 12.93 -17.46
CA LYS A 865 -4.38 14.30 -17.50
C LYS A 865 -5.91 14.36 -17.50
N GLN A 866 -6.51 13.59 -16.60
CA GLN A 866 -7.96 13.59 -16.41
C GLN A 866 -8.45 14.91 -15.78
N PRO A 867 -9.75 15.23 -15.85
CA PRO A 867 -10.31 16.40 -15.19
C PRO A 867 -10.08 16.40 -13.68
N GLU A 868 -9.88 17.59 -13.09
CA GLU A 868 -9.49 17.77 -11.69
C GLU A 868 -10.44 17.08 -10.68
N TYR A 869 -11.74 17.00 -10.95
CA TYR A 869 -12.70 16.29 -10.09
C TYR A 869 -12.36 14.79 -9.91
N VAL A 870 -11.71 14.17 -10.90
CA VAL A 870 -11.26 12.77 -10.84
C VAL A 870 -10.07 12.66 -9.88
N ARG A 871 -9.10 13.59 -9.97
CA ARG A 871 -7.96 13.67 -9.04
C ARG A 871 -8.41 13.97 -7.61
N ILE A 872 -9.37 14.87 -7.42
CA ILE A 872 -10.00 15.15 -6.11
C ILE A 872 -10.66 13.88 -5.51
N ILE A 873 -11.29 13.04 -6.34
CA ILE A 873 -11.83 11.76 -5.88
C ILE A 873 -10.71 10.80 -5.45
N THR A 874 -9.62 10.66 -6.22
CA THR A 874 -8.51 9.78 -5.85
C THR A 874 -7.72 10.30 -4.64
N ASP A 875 -7.43 11.60 -4.55
CA ASP A 875 -6.78 12.23 -3.39
C ASP A 875 -7.59 12.02 -2.10
N LYS A 876 -8.93 12.04 -2.19
CA LYS A 876 -9.82 11.75 -1.04
C LYS A 876 -9.87 10.27 -0.65
N LEU A 877 -9.44 9.36 -1.53
CA LEU A 877 -9.22 7.94 -1.22
C LEU A 877 -7.80 7.72 -0.67
N ASP A 878 -6.77 8.31 -1.29
CA ASP A 878 -5.37 8.32 -0.84
C ASP A 878 -5.23 8.88 0.59
N ALA A 879 -5.80 10.05 0.90
CA ALA A 879 -5.74 10.64 2.24
C ALA A 879 -6.35 9.73 3.33
N VAL A 880 -7.28 8.83 2.97
CA VAL A 880 -7.74 7.75 3.86
C VAL A 880 -6.75 6.58 3.86
N GLY A 881 -6.24 6.21 2.69
CA GLY A 881 -5.17 5.23 2.49
C GLY A 881 -3.98 5.45 3.39
N ASN A 882 -3.44 6.66 3.49
CA ASN A 882 -2.30 6.95 4.35
C ASN A 882 -2.63 6.80 5.85
N VAL A 883 -3.85 7.15 6.27
CA VAL A 883 -4.32 6.88 7.64
C VAL A 883 -4.54 5.38 7.88
N THR A 884 -4.99 4.59 6.90
CA THR A 884 -5.16 3.14 7.07
C THR A 884 -3.85 2.36 6.98
N LYS A 885 -2.92 2.74 6.08
CA LYS A 885 -1.52 2.29 6.06
C LYS A 885 -0.87 2.48 7.44
N ALA A 886 -1.02 3.66 8.05
CA ALA A 886 -0.54 3.92 9.41
C ALA A 886 -1.20 3.00 10.47
N ASN A 887 -2.53 2.87 10.45
CA ASN A 887 -3.26 2.03 11.42
C ASN A 887 -2.84 0.56 11.39
N THR A 888 -2.62 -0.01 10.20
CA THR A 888 -2.13 -1.39 10.06
C THR A 888 -0.72 -1.53 10.58
N LYS A 889 0.18 -0.57 10.33
CA LYS A 889 1.54 -0.59 10.90
C LYS A 889 1.51 -0.57 12.43
N GLY A 890 0.67 0.29 13.03
CA GLY A 890 0.44 0.31 14.48
C GLY A 890 -0.07 -1.05 15.00
N PHE A 891 -1.02 -1.66 14.30
CA PHE A 891 -1.56 -2.99 14.61
C PHE A 891 -0.52 -4.12 14.45
N SER A 892 0.32 -4.10 13.42
CA SER A 892 1.43 -5.07 13.24
C SER A 892 2.46 -4.95 14.37
N VAL A 893 2.79 -3.74 14.84
CA VAL A 893 3.67 -3.58 16.02
C VAL A 893 3.02 -4.09 17.30
N GLY A 894 1.74 -3.76 17.54
CA GLY A 894 1.01 -4.20 18.74
C GLY A 894 0.81 -5.72 18.79
N SER A 895 0.51 -6.36 17.64
CA SER A 895 0.40 -7.82 17.55
C SER A 895 1.77 -8.50 17.63
N ALA A 896 2.83 -7.92 17.03
CA ALA A 896 4.19 -8.40 17.22
C ALA A 896 4.64 -8.35 18.69
N ALA A 897 4.25 -7.31 19.44
CA ALA A 897 4.54 -7.20 20.87
C ALA A 897 3.97 -8.36 21.69
N LEU A 898 2.71 -8.71 21.43
CA LEU A 898 2.05 -9.85 22.07
C LEU A 898 2.65 -11.18 21.59
N ALA A 899 2.84 -11.36 20.27
CA ALA A 899 3.35 -12.59 19.67
C ALA A 899 4.80 -12.92 20.10
N CYS A 900 5.68 -11.92 20.24
CA CYS A 900 7.07 -12.15 20.71
C CYS A 900 7.09 -12.66 22.16
N PHE A 901 6.16 -12.23 23.02
CA PHE A 901 6.02 -12.78 24.37
C PHE A 901 5.56 -14.25 24.35
N LEU A 902 4.71 -14.65 23.39
CA LEU A 902 4.36 -16.05 23.19
C LEU A 902 5.54 -16.88 22.67
N LEU A 903 6.28 -16.38 21.69
CA LEU A 903 7.44 -17.05 21.10
C LEU A 903 8.57 -17.23 22.12
N PHE A 904 8.83 -16.23 22.97
CA PHE A 904 9.72 -16.34 24.14
C PHE A 904 9.26 -17.45 25.10
N SER A 905 7.96 -17.49 25.41
CA SER A 905 7.38 -18.51 26.30
C SER A 905 7.44 -19.93 25.71
N ALA A 906 7.27 -20.05 24.39
CA ALA A 906 7.46 -21.28 23.64
C ALA A 906 8.95 -21.71 23.63
N PHE A 907 9.87 -20.77 23.41
CA PHE A 907 11.32 -21.00 23.47
C PHE A 907 11.78 -21.54 24.83
N LEU A 908 11.38 -20.92 25.95
CA LEU A 908 11.73 -21.44 27.30
C LEU A 908 11.21 -22.87 27.52
N SER A 909 10.01 -23.15 27.02
CA SER A 909 9.41 -24.50 27.07
C SER A 909 10.21 -25.50 26.22
N GLU A 910 10.66 -25.08 25.03
CA GLU A 910 11.43 -25.90 24.08
C GLU A 910 12.86 -26.18 24.59
N VAL A 911 13.55 -25.16 25.14
CA VAL A 911 14.84 -25.32 25.85
C VAL A 911 14.72 -26.34 26.97
N SER A 912 13.64 -26.27 27.76
CA SER A 912 13.40 -27.18 28.88
C SER A 912 13.22 -28.64 28.44
N ILE A 913 12.61 -28.86 27.27
CA ILE A 913 12.44 -30.19 26.67
C ILE A 913 13.77 -30.75 26.16
N TYR A 914 14.59 -29.94 25.46
CA TYR A 914 15.85 -30.42 24.87
C TYR A 914 16.98 -30.61 25.88
N SER A 915 17.17 -29.66 26.79
CA SER A 915 18.21 -29.73 27.83
C SER A 915 17.92 -30.78 28.90
N LYS A 916 16.65 -31.23 29.01
CA LYS A 916 16.10 -32.07 30.10
C LYS A 916 16.13 -31.38 31.47
N THR A 917 16.48 -30.10 31.52
CA THR A 917 16.55 -29.27 32.74
C THR A 917 15.54 -28.12 32.63
N PRO A 918 14.68 -27.88 33.63
CA PRO A 918 13.62 -26.87 33.53
C PRO A 918 14.18 -25.44 33.57
N LEU A 919 14.16 -24.74 32.43
CA LEU A 919 14.48 -23.31 32.35
C LEU A 919 13.20 -22.48 32.56
N GLN A 920 12.79 -22.35 33.82
CA GLN A 920 11.60 -21.57 34.20
C GLN A 920 11.89 -20.10 34.50
N THR A 921 13.16 -19.74 34.73
CA THR A 921 13.60 -18.38 35.08
C THR A 921 14.79 -17.97 34.24
N VAL A 922 14.84 -16.68 33.89
CA VAL A 922 15.97 -16.03 33.21
C VAL A 922 16.39 -14.87 34.10
N ASP A 923 17.50 -15.03 34.81
CA ASP A 923 17.97 -14.00 35.75
C ASP A 923 18.81 -12.95 35.01
N ILE A 924 18.23 -11.76 34.85
CA ILE A 924 18.87 -10.60 34.23
C ILE A 924 19.94 -9.94 35.11
N ALA A 925 20.11 -10.36 36.37
CA ALA A 925 21.22 -9.92 37.21
C ALA A 925 22.54 -10.64 36.89
N ILE A 926 22.50 -11.75 36.13
CA ILE A 926 23.70 -12.43 35.63
C ILE A 926 24.35 -11.55 34.54
N PRO A 927 25.64 -11.15 34.67
CA PRO A 927 26.27 -10.19 33.75
C PRO A 927 26.19 -10.58 32.27
N GLU A 928 26.44 -11.85 31.95
CA GLU A 928 26.36 -12.38 30.59
C GLU A 928 24.93 -12.29 30.01
N VAL A 929 23.91 -12.54 30.84
CA VAL A 929 22.49 -12.46 30.46
C VAL A 929 22.07 -11.01 30.23
N PHE A 930 22.57 -10.08 31.05
CA PHE A 930 22.38 -8.64 30.86
C PHE A 930 23.07 -8.13 29.58
N ILE A 931 24.30 -8.58 29.31
CA ILE A 931 25.03 -8.27 28.07
C ILE A 931 24.28 -8.81 26.84
N GLY A 932 23.73 -10.03 26.91
CA GLY A 932 22.86 -10.58 25.88
C GLY A 932 21.65 -9.69 25.57
N GLY A 933 21.03 -9.14 26.61
CA GLY A 933 19.95 -8.17 26.49
C GLY A 933 20.39 -6.90 25.76
N ILE A 934 21.48 -6.25 26.21
CA ILE A 934 22.02 -5.05 25.57
C ILE A 934 22.37 -5.29 24.09
N LEU A 935 22.96 -6.44 23.76
CA LEU A 935 23.24 -6.81 22.36
C LEU A 935 21.95 -6.93 21.54
N GLY A 936 20.86 -7.47 22.11
CA GLY A 936 19.54 -7.49 21.48
C GLY A 936 18.99 -6.09 21.19
N SER A 937 19.12 -5.15 22.14
CA SER A 937 18.77 -3.74 21.93
C SER A 937 19.61 -3.09 20.83
N VAL A 938 20.94 -3.30 20.83
CA VAL A 938 21.86 -2.70 19.84
C VAL A 938 21.56 -3.19 18.42
N VAL A 939 21.17 -4.45 18.25
CA VAL A 939 20.79 -5.01 16.92
C VAL A 939 19.59 -4.27 16.32
N VAL A 940 18.60 -3.86 17.12
CA VAL A 940 17.46 -3.06 16.64
C VAL A 940 17.92 -1.69 16.14
N PHE A 941 18.73 -0.96 16.92
CA PHE A 941 19.27 0.35 16.52
C PHE A 941 20.15 0.26 15.27
N LEU A 942 21.00 -0.76 15.19
CA LEU A 942 21.91 -0.95 14.06
C LEU A 942 21.18 -1.36 12.78
N PHE A 943 20.14 -2.20 12.89
CA PHE A 943 19.25 -2.55 11.78
C PHE A 943 18.47 -1.32 11.29
N ALA A 944 17.93 -0.51 12.20
CA ALA A 944 17.25 0.73 11.86
C ALA A 944 18.19 1.68 11.10
N ALA A 945 19.38 1.94 11.65
CA ALA A 945 20.38 2.81 11.03
C ALA A 945 20.81 2.32 9.63
N TRP A 946 21.06 1.02 9.46
CA TRP A 946 21.42 0.45 8.15
C TRP A 946 20.25 0.42 7.15
N SER A 947 19.01 0.40 7.63
CA SER A 947 17.82 0.49 6.77
C SER A 947 17.63 1.93 6.26
N LEU A 948 17.84 2.95 7.10
CA LEU A 948 17.78 4.36 6.70
C LEU A 948 18.94 4.73 5.73
N ASP A 949 20.15 4.26 6.04
CA ASP A 949 21.35 4.33 5.19
C ASP A 949 21.10 3.72 3.78
N ALA A 950 20.46 2.55 3.72
CA ALA A 950 20.11 1.89 2.46
C ALA A 950 19.15 2.72 1.58
N VAL A 951 18.13 3.38 2.16
CA VAL A 951 17.24 4.27 1.39
C VAL A 951 18.01 5.50 0.92
N GLY A 952 18.75 6.17 1.80
CA GLY A 952 19.49 7.41 1.46
C GLY A 952 20.48 7.21 0.31
N ASN A 953 21.30 6.16 0.37
CA ASN A 953 22.27 5.84 -0.68
C ASN A 953 21.60 5.46 -2.01
N THR A 954 20.38 4.90 -1.98
CA THR A 954 19.62 4.58 -3.20
C THR A 954 18.96 5.84 -3.77
N ALA A 955 18.32 6.66 -2.92
CA ALA A 955 17.67 7.90 -3.32
C ALA A 955 18.67 8.90 -3.95
N GLU A 956 19.91 9.00 -3.45
CA GLU A 956 20.93 9.86 -4.06
C GLU A 956 21.20 9.51 -5.54
N GLU A 957 21.25 8.22 -5.90
CA GLU A 957 21.46 7.78 -7.29
C GLU A 957 20.26 8.12 -8.18
N VAL A 958 19.03 8.02 -7.64
CA VAL A 958 17.79 8.44 -8.32
C VAL A 958 17.74 9.95 -8.53
N LEU A 959 17.97 10.73 -7.48
CA LEU A 959 17.99 12.21 -7.54
C LEU A 959 18.96 12.72 -8.60
N ASN A 960 20.14 12.09 -8.69
CA ASN A 960 21.15 12.47 -9.68
C ASN A 960 20.74 12.09 -11.11
N GLU A 961 20.05 10.97 -11.32
CA GLU A 961 19.51 10.59 -12.63
C GLU A 961 18.33 11.48 -13.07
N VAL A 962 17.38 11.77 -12.17
CA VAL A 962 16.25 12.69 -12.45
C VAL A 962 16.76 14.09 -12.79
N ARG A 963 17.75 14.59 -12.05
CA ARG A 963 18.44 15.86 -12.36
C ARG A 963 19.20 15.79 -13.68
N ARG A 964 19.87 14.68 -14.01
CA ARG A 964 20.56 14.49 -15.29
C ARG A 964 19.58 14.63 -16.44
N GLN A 965 18.47 13.88 -16.43
CA GLN A 965 17.47 13.94 -17.49
C GLN A 965 16.90 15.35 -17.66
N PHE A 966 16.48 16.03 -16.59
CA PHE A 966 15.95 17.41 -16.70
C PHE A 966 16.99 18.45 -17.18
N ASN A 967 18.29 18.20 -17.03
CA ASN A 967 19.35 19.12 -17.45
C ASN A 967 19.87 18.83 -18.87
N GLU A 968 19.95 17.56 -19.28
CA GLU A 968 20.39 17.13 -20.61
C GLU A 968 19.25 17.15 -21.63
N HIS A 969 18.01 16.90 -21.19
CA HIS A 969 16.79 16.81 -22.00
C HIS A 969 15.72 17.83 -21.54
N PRO A 970 15.98 19.15 -21.68
CA PRO A 970 15.06 20.20 -21.22
C PRO A 970 13.70 20.20 -21.94
N GLY A 971 13.58 19.50 -23.08
CA GLY A 971 12.32 19.30 -23.78
C GLY A 971 11.25 18.61 -22.92
N ILE A 972 11.68 17.78 -21.96
CA ILE A 972 10.80 17.04 -21.03
C ILE A 972 9.90 18.01 -20.25
N LEU A 973 10.47 19.08 -19.66
CA LEU A 973 9.71 20.04 -18.86
C LEU A 973 8.60 20.74 -19.66
N THR A 974 8.78 20.86 -20.98
CA THR A 974 7.85 21.50 -21.93
C THR A 974 6.89 20.54 -22.63
N TYR A 975 6.86 19.25 -22.26
CA TYR A 975 6.13 18.20 -23.00
C TYR A 975 6.53 18.11 -24.49
N LYS A 976 7.81 18.38 -24.82
CA LYS A 976 8.39 18.19 -26.17
C LYS A 976 9.25 16.93 -26.29
N GLU A 977 9.64 16.34 -25.17
CA GLU A 977 10.43 15.12 -25.08
C GLU A 977 9.83 14.22 -23.98
N LYS A 978 9.93 12.89 -24.12
CA LYS A 978 9.42 11.94 -23.13
C LYS A 978 10.55 11.53 -22.16
N PRO A 979 10.33 11.53 -20.84
CA PRO A 979 11.33 11.07 -19.88
C PRO A 979 11.62 9.57 -20.02
N ASP A 980 12.86 9.16 -19.70
CA ASP A 980 13.26 7.76 -19.62
C ASP A 980 12.97 7.19 -18.23
N TYR A 981 11.75 6.66 -18.08
CA TYR A 981 11.30 5.91 -16.91
C TYR A 981 12.10 4.61 -16.66
N HIS A 982 12.61 3.97 -17.72
CA HIS A 982 13.21 2.64 -17.61
C HIS A 982 14.55 2.71 -16.86
N THR A 983 15.37 3.74 -17.11
CA THR A 983 16.64 3.91 -16.39
C THR A 983 16.42 4.10 -14.88
N CYS A 984 15.45 4.90 -14.46
CA CYS A 984 15.08 5.04 -13.04
C CYS A 984 14.63 3.71 -12.42
N VAL A 985 13.69 2.99 -13.06
CA VAL A 985 13.21 1.67 -12.61
C VAL A 985 14.37 0.66 -12.50
N ALA A 986 15.29 0.64 -13.45
CA ALA A 986 16.42 -0.29 -13.48
C ALA A 986 17.48 0.01 -12.38
N ILE A 987 17.76 1.29 -12.10
CA ILE A 987 18.64 1.70 -11.00
C ILE A 987 18.07 1.23 -9.66
N ILE A 988 16.81 1.59 -9.37
CA ILE A 988 16.17 1.31 -8.09
C ILE A 988 15.98 -0.20 -7.89
N SER A 989 15.53 -0.92 -8.93
CA SER A 989 15.43 -2.40 -8.92
C SER A 989 16.73 -3.07 -8.48
N ARG A 990 17.86 -2.60 -9.02
CA ARG A 990 19.18 -3.17 -8.73
C ARG A 990 19.66 -2.82 -7.33
N ARG A 991 19.50 -1.56 -6.91
CA ARG A 991 20.00 -1.05 -5.61
C ARG A 991 19.21 -1.59 -4.44
N ALA A 992 17.88 -1.56 -4.49
CA ALA A 992 17.03 -2.02 -3.39
C ALA A 992 17.35 -3.48 -3.00
N LEU A 993 17.58 -4.35 -4.00
CA LEU A 993 17.98 -5.74 -3.78
C LEU A 993 19.41 -5.89 -3.23
N SER A 994 20.37 -5.03 -3.59
CA SER A 994 21.73 -5.11 -3.06
C SER A 994 21.85 -4.54 -1.65
N GLU A 995 21.23 -3.40 -1.36
CA GLU A 995 21.33 -2.74 -0.05
C GLU A 995 20.60 -3.52 1.04
N THR A 996 19.51 -4.24 0.71
CA THR A 996 18.78 -5.15 1.62
C THR A 996 19.69 -6.19 2.31
N VAL A 997 20.77 -6.61 1.66
CA VAL A 997 21.63 -7.72 2.13
C VAL A 997 22.28 -7.41 3.48
N LYS A 998 22.76 -6.17 3.69
CA LYS A 998 23.50 -5.76 4.89
C LYS A 998 22.64 -5.81 6.18
N PRO A 999 21.51 -5.09 6.30
CA PRO A 999 20.56 -5.25 7.41
C PRO A 999 19.91 -6.64 7.47
N GLY A 1000 19.61 -7.29 6.34
CA GLY A 1000 19.05 -8.65 6.33
C GLY A 1000 19.97 -9.69 6.98
N LEU A 1001 21.28 -9.66 6.69
CA LEU A 1001 22.26 -10.54 7.33
C LEU A 1001 22.39 -10.28 8.84
N LEU A 1002 22.26 -9.03 9.30
CA LEU A 1002 22.31 -8.69 10.72
C LEU A 1002 21.21 -9.40 11.52
N GLY A 1003 19.97 -9.31 11.06
CA GLY A 1003 18.82 -9.91 11.77
C GLY A 1003 18.88 -11.44 11.86
N ILE A 1004 19.44 -12.08 10.83
CA ILE A 1004 19.61 -13.54 10.78
C ILE A 1004 20.79 -13.99 11.65
N PHE A 1005 21.97 -13.40 11.47
CA PHE A 1005 23.20 -13.95 12.06
C PHE A 1005 23.47 -13.46 13.49
N ALA A 1006 22.95 -12.32 13.93
CA ALA A 1006 23.16 -11.83 15.30
C ALA A 1006 22.71 -12.81 16.40
N PRO A 1007 21.46 -13.34 16.43
CA PRO A 1007 21.06 -14.30 17.46
C PRO A 1007 21.85 -15.62 17.37
N ILE A 1008 22.22 -16.06 16.15
CA ILE A 1008 23.03 -17.28 15.97
C ILE A 1008 24.43 -17.10 16.58
N ILE A 1009 25.11 -15.99 16.26
CA ILE A 1009 26.47 -15.71 16.72
C ILE A 1009 26.49 -15.52 18.23
N VAL A 1010 25.56 -14.73 18.80
CA VAL A 1010 25.46 -14.52 20.25
C VAL A 1010 25.16 -15.84 20.97
N GLY A 1011 24.20 -16.63 20.49
CA GLY A 1011 23.81 -17.89 21.12
C GLY A 1011 24.95 -18.92 21.13
N MET A 1012 25.65 -19.07 20.02
CA MET A 1012 26.79 -20.00 19.92
C MET A 1012 28.01 -19.52 20.71
N LEU A 1013 28.29 -18.21 20.73
CA LEU A 1013 29.38 -17.63 21.52
C LEU A 1013 29.15 -17.85 23.03
N PHE A 1014 27.96 -17.53 23.53
CA PHE A 1014 27.66 -17.71 24.96
C PHE A 1014 27.39 -19.17 25.34
N LYS A 1015 27.02 -20.06 24.40
CA LYS A 1015 27.10 -21.52 24.62
C LYS A 1015 28.55 -21.96 24.85
N TYR A 1016 29.50 -21.47 24.04
CA TYR A 1016 30.92 -21.80 24.20
C TYR A 1016 31.52 -21.23 25.51
N ILE A 1017 31.19 -19.99 25.88
CA ILE A 1017 31.56 -19.41 27.18
C ILE A 1017 30.95 -20.23 28.33
N GLY A 1018 29.67 -20.61 28.22
CA GLY A 1018 28.98 -21.45 29.20
C GLY A 1018 29.65 -22.81 29.40
N PHE A 1019 30.12 -23.45 28.32
CA PHE A 1019 30.91 -24.68 28.38
C PHE A 1019 32.21 -24.48 29.17
N LEU A 1020 32.94 -23.38 28.94
CA LEU A 1020 34.16 -23.06 29.71
C LEU A 1020 33.88 -22.75 31.20
N GLN A 1021 32.68 -22.23 31.51
CA GLN A 1021 32.24 -21.93 32.88
C GLN A 1021 31.52 -23.09 33.59
N ASN A 1022 31.30 -24.23 32.92
CA ASN A 1022 30.40 -25.32 33.33
C ASN A 1022 28.90 -24.95 33.45
N ASN A 1023 28.48 -23.77 32.98
CA ASN A 1023 27.06 -23.41 32.84
C ASN A 1023 26.55 -23.76 31.42
N GLN A 1024 26.07 -25.00 31.25
CA GLN A 1024 25.56 -25.50 29.96
C GLN A 1024 24.31 -24.75 29.45
N LEU A 1025 23.57 -24.06 30.32
CA LEU A 1025 22.37 -23.29 29.94
C LEU A 1025 22.65 -21.84 29.58
N LEU A 1026 23.89 -21.34 29.75
CA LEU A 1026 24.22 -19.93 29.57
C LEU A 1026 23.79 -19.38 28.20
N GLY A 1027 24.12 -20.10 27.12
CA GLY A 1027 23.75 -19.70 25.76
C GLY A 1027 22.23 -19.54 25.57
N ALA A 1028 21.41 -20.37 26.22
CA ALA A 1028 19.96 -20.27 26.19
C ALA A 1028 19.42 -19.11 27.06
N GLN A 1029 20.01 -18.89 28.25
CA GLN A 1029 19.66 -17.77 29.13
C GLN A 1029 19.97 -16.40 28.49
N VAL A 1030 21.17 -16.27 27.90
CA VAL A 1030 21.61 -15.08 27.17
C VAL A 1030 20.69 -14.79 25.98
N ILE A 1031 20.30 -15.81 25.23
CA ILE A 1031 19.40 -15.66 24.08
C ILE A 1031 17.95 -15.38 24.47
N ALA A 1032 17.47 -15.93 25.59
CA ALA A 1032 16.18 -15.55 26.16
C ALA A 1032 16.14 -14.05 26.49
N SER A 1033 17.21 -13.51 27.07
CA SER A 1033 17.37 -12.07 27.33
C SER A 1033 17.50 -11.26 26.04
N PHE A 1034 18.29 -11.73 25.06
CA PHE A 1034 18.42 -11.12 23.74
C PHE A 1034 17.06 -10.92 23.06
N ILE A 1035 16.20 -11.95 23.04
CA ILE A 1035 14.81 -11.84 22.52
C ILE A 1035 14.03 -10.75 23.27
N MET A 1036 14.01 -10.77 24.60
CA MET A 1036 13.18 -9.85 25.38
C MET A 1036 13.60 -8.39 25.24
N PHE A 1037 14.91 -8.12 25.17
CA PHE A 1037 15.44 -6.76 24.98
C PHE A 1037 15.35 -6.30 23.52
N SER A 1038 15.57 -7.17 22.53
CA SER A 1038 15.32 -6.81 21.13
C SER A 1038 13.84 -6.55 20.88
N THR A 1039 12.95 -7.35 21.49
CA THR A 1039 11.50 -7.14 21.45
C THR A 1039 11.10 -5.80 22.05
N SER A 1040 11.48 -5.51 23.30
CA SER A 1040 11.10 -4.26 23.98
C SER A 1040 11.64 -3.02 23.26
N THR A 1041 12.88 -3.07 22.77
CA THR A 1041 13.51 -2.00 21.99
C THR A 1041 12.84 -1.85 20.62
N GLY A 1042 12.53 -2.96 19.95
CA GLY A 1042 11.90 -2.99 18.64
C GLY A 1042 10.48 -2.45 18.62
N ILE A 1043 9.67 -2.75 19.64
CA ILE A 1043 8.31 -2.19 19.79
C ILE A 1043 8.39 -0.65 19.88
N LEU A 1044 9.28 -0.13 20.74
CA LEU A 1044 9.45 1.32 20.93
C LEU A 1044 9.96 1.99 19.66
N MET A 1045 10.97 1.41 19.00
CA MET A 1045 11.56 1.97 17.78
C MET A 1045 10.58 1.93 16.59
N ALA A 1046 9.85 0.83 16.41
CA ALA A 1046 8.87 0.71 15.33
C ALA A 1046 7.68 1.66 15.53
N LEU A 1047 7.15 1.79 16.75
CA LEU A 1047 6.12 2.80 17.06
C LEU A 1047 6.60 4.22 16.77
N PHE A 1048 7.82 4.57 17.24
CA PHE A 1048 8.43 5.87 16.99
C PHE A 1048 8.54 6.19 15.50
N LEU A 1049 9.16 5.31 14.71
CA LEU A 1049 9.42 5.54 13.29
C LEU A 1049 8.13 5.54 12.45
N ASN A 1050 7.21 4.60 12.69
CA ASN A 1050 5.94 4.50 11.97
C ASN A 1050 5.07 5.74 12.19
N ASN A 1051 4.92 6.17 13.46
CA ASN A 1051 4.06 7.30 13.80
C ASN A 1051 4.69 8.66 13.48
N ALA A 1052 6.03 8.80 13.55
CA ALA A 1052 6.71 10.04 13.14
C ALA A 1052 6.48 10.32 11.65
N GLY A 1053 6.80 9.37 10.77
CA GLY A 1053 6.59 9.53 9.32
C GLY A 1053 5.12 9.64 8.94
N GLY A 1054 4.24 8.81 9.52
CA GLY A 1054 2.80 8.94 9.30
C GLY A 1054 2.21 10.29 9.74
N ALA A 1055 2.83 10.98 10.70
CA ALA A 1055 2.41 12.31 11.14
C ALA A 1055 3.04 13.46 10.33
N TRP A 1056 4.23 13.26 9.73
CA TRP A 1056 4.80 14.20 8.77
C TRP A 1056 4.01 14.22 7.45
N ASP A 1057 3.69 13.05 6.89
CA ASP A 1057 2.91 12.90 5.65
C ASP A 1057 1.52 13.55 5.74
N ASN A 1058 0.79 13.24 6.82
CA ASN A 1058 -0.52 13.85 7.04
C ASN A 1058 -0.42 15.35 7.38
N ALA A 1059 0.75 15.87 7.80
CA ALA A 1059 0.97 17.31 7.93
C ALA A 1059 1.25 17.98 6.57
N LYS A 1060 1.93 17.29 5.64
CA LYS A 1060 2.06 17.67 4.22
C LYS A 1060 0.68 17.71 3.55
N LYS A 1061 -0.05 16.58 3.51
CA LYS A 1061 -1.39 16.49 2.89
C LYS A 1061 -2.41 17.47 3.52
N TYR A 1062 -2.28 17.80 4.81
CA TYR A 1062 -3.10 18.87 5.44
C TYR A 1062 -2.81 20.26 4.87
N ILE A 1063 -1.55 20.64 4.66
CA ILE A 1063 -1.19 21.91 4.01
C ILE A 1063 -1.64 21.91 2.55
N GLU A 1064 -1.48 20.78 1.84
CA GLU A 1064 -1.88 20.63 0.45
C GLU A 1064 -3.39 20.82 0.23
N SER A 1065 -4.22 20.50 1.23
CA SER A 1065 -5.66 20.80 1.23
C SER A 1065 -6.03 22.30 1.38
N GLY A 1066 -5.05 23.20 1.35
CA GLY A 1066 -5.23 24.66 1.29
C GLY A 1066 -4.87 25.42 2.57
N PHE A 1067 -4.62 24.72 3.68
CA PHE A 1067 -4.20 25.35 4.93
C PHE A 1067 -2.78 25.91 4.83
N TYR A 1068 -2.49 26.96 5.61
CA TYR A 1068 -1.17 27.61 5.71
C TYR A 1068 -0.53 28.08 4.38
N GLY A 1069 -1.35 28.25 3.33
CA GLY A 1069 -0.91 28.76 2.01
C GLY A 1069 -1.00 27.74 0.87
N GLY A 1070 -1.36 26.48 1.13
CA GLY A 1070 -1.55 25.48 0.08
C GLY A 1070 -0.25 24.93 -0.53
N LYS A 1071 -0.38 24.17 -1.62
CA LYS A 1071 0.73 23.66 -2.45
C LYS A 1071 1.65 24.82 -2.90
N ASN A 1072 2.95 24.56 -3.01
CA ASN A 1072 4.02 25.52 -3.36
C ASN A 1072 4.28 26.66 -2.35
N SER A 1073 3.59 26.70 -1.21
CA SER A 1073 3.90 27.66 -0.13
C SER A 1073 5.22 27.31 0.60
N PRO A 1074 5.88 28.28 1.29
CA PRO A 1074 7.04 27.98 2.13
C PRO A 1074 6.75 26.97 3.25
N ALA A 1075 5.50 26.92 3.72
CA ALA A 1075 5.03 25.91 4.67
C ALA A 1075 4.92 24.52 4.02
N HIS A 1076 4.43 24.45 2.78
CA HIS A 1076 4.36 23.19 2.01
C HIS A 1076 5.76 22.62 1.76
N VAL A 1077 6.69 23.42 1.25
CA VAL A 1077 8.11 22.99 1.06
C VAL A 1077 8.71 22.50 2.39
N SER A 1078 8.43 23.21 3.50
CA SER A 1078 8.90 22.79 4.83
C SER A 1078 8.26 21.50 5.34
N SER A 1079 7.06 21.14 4.88
CA SER A 1079 6.42 19.85 5.18
C SER A 1079 6.86 18.70 4.27
N VAL A 1080 7.15 18.95 2.99
CA VAL A 1080 7.72 17.92 2.08
C VAL A 1080 9.12 17.51 2.56
N ILE A 1081 9.92 18.44 3.08
CA ILE A 1081 11.22 18.13 3.72
C ILE A 1081 11.04 17.32 5.03
N GLY A 1082 9.92 17.50 5.74
CA GLY A 1082 9.58 16.68 6.90
C GLY A 1082 9.17 15.26 6.51
N ASP A 1083 8.37 15.13 5.46
CA ASP A 1083 7.87 13.83 5.00
C ASP A 1083 8.96 12.98 4.36
N THR A 1084 9.81 13.56 3.50
CA THR A 1084 10.98 12.87 2.92
C THR A 1084 12.03 12.41 3.95
N VAL A 1085 11.96 12.90 5.20
CA VAL A 1085 12.68 12.34 6.37
C VAL A 1085 11.87 11.24 7.07
N GLY A 1086 10.54 11.36 7.07
CA GLY A 1086 9.58 10.39 7.58
C GLY A 1086 9.39 9.13 6.72
N ASP A 1087 9.57 9.21 5.41
CA ASP A 1087 9.44 8.14 4.43
C ASP A 1087 10.27 6.88 4.75
N PRO A 1088 11.61 6.96 4.87
CA PRO A 1088 12.41 5.79 5.20
C PRO A 1088 12.12 5.27 6.62
N CYS A 1089 11.53 6.12 7.47
CA CYS A 1089 11.07 5.73 8.81
C CYS A 1089 9.75 4.92 8.74
N LYS A 1090 8.73 5.41 8.01
CA LYS A 1090 7.35 4.87 8.01
C LYS A 1090 7.13 3.67 7.08
N ASP A 1091 7.95 3.50 6.05
CA ASP A 1091 7.74 2.46 5.02
C ASP A 1091 8.88 1.43 4.97
N THR A 1092 10.11 1.83 5.28
CA THR A 1092 11.28 0.93 5.29
C THR A 1092 11.63 0.44 6.69
N ALA A 1093 12.21 1.31 7.53
CA ALA A 1093 12.85 0.91 8.78
C ALA A 1093 11.84 0.48 9.86
N GLY A 1094 10.84 1.32 10.14
CA GLY A 1094 9.82 1.05 11.17
C GLY A 1094 9.07 -0.26 10.97
N PRO A 1095 8.51 -0.55 9.77
CA PRO A 1095 7.83 -1.82 9.50
C PRO A 1095 8.78 -3.02 9.55
N SER A 1096 9.99 -2.89 8.99
CA SER A 1096 10.97 -3.99 8.98
C SER A 1096 11.43 -4.39 10.39
N ILE A 1097 11.41 -3.47 11.36
CA ILE A 1097 11.77 -3.76 12.77
C ILE A 1097 10.73 -4.64 13.47
N HIS A 1098 9.43 -4.48 13.18
CA HIS A 1098 8.42 -5.37 13.77
C HIS A 1098 8.37 -6.75 13.12
N VAL A 1099 8.97 -6.92 11.95
CA VAL A 1099 9.28 -8.25 11.37
C VAL A 1099 10.56 -8.81 11.98
N LEU A 1100 11.61 -7.98 12.12
CA LEU A 1100 12.90 -8.36 12.72
C LEU A 1100 12.76 -9.02 14.10
N ILE A 1101 11.94 -8.47 15.00
CA ILE A 1101 11.78 -9.05 16.36
C ILE A 1101 11.04 -10.41 16.33
N LYS A 1102 10.12 -10.59 15.38
CA LYS A 1102 9.45 -11.89 15.13
C LYS A 1102 10.42 -12.89 14.53
N LEU A 1103 11.22 -12.47 13.53
CA LEU A 1103 12.31 -13.25 12.93
C LEU A 1103 13.37 -13.70 13.94
N ILE A 1104 13.85 -12.80 14.81
CA ILE A 1104 14.80 -13.11 15.89
C ILE A 1104 14.23 -14.20 16.81
N SER A 1105 12.93 -14.16 17.06
CA SER A 1105 12.24 -15.15 17.90
C SER A 1105 12.07 -16.49 17.17
N THR A 1106 11.59 -16.50 15.92
CA THR A 1106 11.35 -17.74 15.14
C THR A 1106 12.65 -18.44 14.74
N ILE A 1107 13.69 -17.70 14.35
CA ILE A 1107 15.01 -18.29 14.08
C ILE A 1107 15.62 -18.88 15.35
N THR A 1108 15.46 -18.21 16.50
CA THR A 1108 15.94 -18.73 17.78
C THR A 1108 15.26 -20.05 18.13
N MET A 1109 13.94 -20.17 17.93
CA MET A 1109 13.23 -21.43 18.16
C MET A 1109 13.78 -22.56 17.29
N VAL A 1110 13.97 -22.34 15.98
CA VAL A 1110 14.59 -23.34 15.07
C VAL A 1110 16.03 -23.68 15.48
N MET A 1111 16.77 -22.73 16.08
CA MET A 1111 18.14 -22.95 16.56
C MET A 1111 18.21 -23.51 17.99
N THR A 1112 17.08 -23.65 18.72
CA THR A 1112 17.04 -24.18 20.10
C THR A 1112 17.77 -25.52 20.26
N PRO A 1113 17.61 -26.52 19.35
CA PRO A 1113 18.31 -27.80 19.49
C PRO A 1113 19.84 -27.70 19.41
N LEU A 1114 20.38 -26.59 18.86
CA LEU A 1114 21.81 -26.32 18.77
C LEU A 1114 22.31 -25.53 19.98
N ILE A 1115 21.50 -24.58 20.47
CA ILE A 1115 21.84 -23.74 21.63
C ILE A 1115 21.70 -24.55 22.94
N ALA A 1116 20.60 -25.29 23.09
CA ALA A 1116 20.24 -26.02 24.32
C ALA A 1116 20.71 -27.49 24.35
N SER A 1117 21.37 -28.01 23.31
CA SER A 1117 21.99 -29.34 23.37
C SER A 1117 23.15 -29.36 24.36
N THR A 1118 22.98 -30.13 25.44
CA THR A 1118 24.06 -30.54 26.32
C THR A 1118 25.09 -31.30 25.49
N ALA A 1119 26.34 -30.82 25.43
CA ALA A 1119 27.42 -31.59 24.84
C ALA A 1119 27.74 -32.76 25.78
N THR A 1120 27.23 -33.95 25.48
CA THR A 1120 27.40 -35.16 26.31
C THR A 1120 28.09 -36.27 25.53
N GLU A 1121 29.35 -36.50 25.93
CA GLU A 1121 30.22 -37.67 25.63
C GLU A 1121 30.71 -37.81 24.18
#